data_AF-A0A535KK33-F1
#
_entry.id   AF-A0A535KK33-F1
#
_cell.length_a   1.000
_cell.length_b   1.000
_cell.length_c   1.000
_cell.angle_alpha   90.00
_cell.angle_beta   90.00
_cell.angle_gamma   90.00
#
_symmetry.space_group_name_H-M   'P 1'
#
loop_
_entity.id
_entity.type
_entity.pdbx_description
1 polymer ?
#
loop_
_entity_poly.entity_id
_entity_poly.type
_entity_poly.pdbx_seq_one_letter_code
_entity_poly.pdbx_strand_id
1 'polypeptide(L)'
;MNRWLRLGLQTAFGLGLLWLWLRTVSLPEILSHARVHSWWVVAVMLLLALTTSVIRARRWLILLRPLAPVGMVRAFAMNAGASLLNYVLPIRSGDAARYWWLWRRHRVPSGSALATIVIDKSCDLAGVAIVLGGLSLVASTGLVSAPRGLFGAAALAILLLAAVFGTAVLGPRIAGSARIRRRLPLSVAAGMSGQAFAFRAVARGLWTPAVVGRLAALTGIALVIDAFNFSLLFWALGVSVPTLKAMAAYPALLLAFAVPAGPGYVGSLEVAGALVLGGGLGLSSSVAAGAIVLYHAITAGYSLGLGLLGLLLVGGKRRTKAGGYAPTIDASRCYPDIIGEVRVKTFLPQLPRWFPYREAVQMAATSLLMPLYAWRFRGVDAIVGCNQPSAWIAWWAARLMDVPYVVYLNQPNRLVYPRNIDRQTGWISNADYRLLAAIVLRATRFVAWADRRSIQEADLLLVNGKYIGDIIRKTYRKEALDCPAGCHVASSGFPLPVESRFSGGLTEVRNKHPRAQLVIPGPATSHTASLKTLLAELGMDDAVLFLGPISEDELQSLYEGAAVYVYPAPEEDFGMGVIESMAKGVPVVAWNQAGPTVTVATGTGHLAEPLDVSDYAAGIIRLLDSPAENQATGERAFAWARRFDWERHIDVLEEAVLDVARAHEQVALEAATA
;
A
#
# COMPACT_ATOMS: atom_id res chain seq x y z
N MET A 1 32.97 -28.38 -14.55
CA MET A 1 33.09 -27.26 -15.51
C MET A 1 32.85 -25.95 -14.77
N ASN A 2 33.86 -25.07 -14.71
CA ASN A 2 33.85 -23.85 -13.89
C ASN A 2 32.79 -22.83 -14.37
N ARG A 3 32.17 -22.07 -13.46
CA ARG A 3 31.22 -20.99 -13.78
C ARG A 3 31.84 -19.94 -14.71
N TRP A 4 33.11 -19.60 -14.48
CA TRP A 4 33.85 -18.63 -15.28
C TRP A 4 34.14 -19.14 -16.69
N LEU A 5 34.46 -20.44 -16.83
CA LEU A 5 34.66 -21.07 -18.13
C LEU A 5 33.36 -21.11 -18.96
N ARG A 6 32.20 -21.30 -18.31
CA ARG A 6 30.88 -21.23 -18.98
C ARG A 6 30.56 -19.82 -19.49
N LEU A 7 30.75 -18.80 -18.65
CA LEU A 7 30.61 -17.39 -19.05
C LEU A 7 31.55 -17.06 -20.22
N GLY A 8 32.83 -17.42 -20.12
CA GLY A 8 33.82 -17.21 -21.18
C GLY A 8 33.40 -17.82 -22.52
N LEU A 9 32.98 -19.08 -22.52
CA LEU A 9 32.51 -19.77 -23.74
C LEU A 9 31.24 -19.13 -24.34
N GLN A 10 30.27 -18.70 -23.51
CA GLN A 10 29.04 -18.08 -24.00
C GLN A 10 29.26 -16.65 -24.52
N THR A 11 30.12 -15.87 -23.87
CA THR A 11 30.54 -14.55 -24.37
C THR A 11 31.35 -14.70 -25.66
N ALA A 12 32.27 -15.66 -25.75
CA ALA A 12 33.02 -15.93 -26.97
C ALA A 12 32.11 -16.36 -28.14
N PHE A 13 31.08 -17.17 -27.88
CA PHE A 13 30.07 -17.53 -28.88
C PHE A 13 29.26 -16.31 -29.36
N GLY A 14 28.77 -15.46 -28.46
CA GLY A 14 28.06 -14.23 -28.81
C GLY A 14 28.92 -13.25 -29.61
N LEU A 15 30.18 -13.05 -29.21
CA LEU A 15 31.16 -12.24 -29.94
C LEU A 15 31.49 -12.84 -31.31
N GLY A 16 31.56 -14.16 -31.43
CA GLY A 16 31.75 -14.86 -32.72
C GLY A 16 30.58 -14.66 -33.68
N LEU A 17 29.33 -14.73 -33.19
CA LEU A 17 28.15 -14.41 -33.98
C LEU A 17 28.11 -12.93 -34.40
N LEU A 18 28.44 -12.00 -33.48
CA LEU A 18 28.53 -10.57 -33.77
C LEU A 18 29.59 -10.28 -34.84
N TRP A 19 30.78 -10.88 -34.73
CA TRP A 19 31.87 -10.75 -35.70
C TRP A 19 31.49 -11.31 -37.08
N LEU A 20 30.80 -12.44 -37.12
CA LEU A 20 30.29 -13.03 -38.36
C LEU A 20 29.23 -12.12 -39.02
N TRP A 21 28.34 -11.53 -38.21
CA TRP A 21 27.32 -10.59 -38.69
C TRP A 21 27.94 -9.27 -39.18
N LEU A 22 28.91 -8.70 -38.47
CA LEU A 22 29.67 -7.50 -38.89
C LEU A 22 30.51 -7.72 -40.17
N ARG A 23 30.70 -8.96 -40.62
CA ARG A 23 31.28 -9.27 -41.95
C ARG A 23 30.24 -9.22 -43.09
N THR A 24 28.95 -9.04 -42.79
CA THR A 24 27.86 -9.02 -43.78
C THR A 24 27.22 -7.65 -44.00
N VAL A 25 27.51 -6.66 -43.15
CA VAL A 25 26.95 -5.30 -43.22
C VAL A 25 27.99 -4.29 -42.72
N SER A 26 28.12 -3.12 -43.36
CA SER A 26 29.06 -2.09 -42.90
C SER A 26 28.51 -1.28 -41.72
N LEU A 27 29.38 -0.93 -40.76
CA LEU A 27 28.96 -0.17 -39.58
C LEU A 27 28.40 1.24 -39.90
N PRO A 28 28.92 2.00 -40.89
CA PRO A 28 28.31 3.28 -41.29
C PRO A 28 26.88 3.14 -41.82
N GLU A 29 26.58 2.09 -42.59
CA GLU A 29 25.21 1.81 -43.05
C GLU A 29 24.28 1.42 -41.91
N ILE A 30 24.75 0.62 -40.94
CA ILE A 30 23.98 0.30 -39.74
C ILE A 30 23.59 1.58 -39.00
N LEU A 31 24.54 2.51 -38.83
CA LEU A 31 24.31 3.77 -38.12
C LEU A 31 23.39 4.73 -38.88
N SER A 32 23.47 4.78 -40.21
CA SER A 32 22.54 5.61 -41.01
C SER A 32 21.12 5.05 -40.99
N HIS A 33 20.95 3.72 -41.06
CA HIS A 33 19.65 3.04 -41.01
C HIS A 33 19.08 2.82 -39.59
N ALA A 34 19.86 3.03 -38.52
CA ALA A 34 19.38 2.99 -37.13
C ALA A 34 18.85 4.35 -36.61
N ARG A 35 18.88 5.41 -37.45
CA ARG A 35 18.47 6.75 -37.06
C ARG A 35 16.98 6.82 -36.72
N VAL A 36 16.64 7.33 -35.54
CA VAL A 36 15.24 7.57 -35.14
C VAL A 36 14.67 8.76 -35.92
N HIS A 37 13.66 8.49 -36.76
CA HIS A 37 12.84 9.47 -37.46
C HIS A 37 11.67 10.00 -36.62
N SER A 38 11.22 9.28 -35.58
CA SER A 38 10.11 9.74 -34.73
C SER A 38 10.23 9.28 -33.27
N TRP A 39 10.74 10.19 -32.41
CA TRP A 39 10.92 9.95 -30.98
C TRP A 39 9.62 9.74 -30.20
N TRP A 40 8.49 10.32 -30.64
CA TRP A 40 7.19 10.07 -30.01
C TRP A 40 6.76 8.60 -30.16
N VAL A 41 7.10 7.95 -31.28
CA VAL A 41 6.84 6.52 -31.48
C VAL A 41 7.65 5.71 -30.48
N VAL A 42 8.93 6.04 -30.26
CA VAL A 42 9.78 5.39 -29.26
C VAL A 42 9.20 5.56 -27.84
N ALA A 43 8.63 6.72 -27.50
CA ALA A 43 7.94 6.92 -26.22
C ALA A 43 6.70 6.01 -26.08
N VAL A 44 5.91 5.83 -27.15
CA VAL A 44 4.80 4.85 -27.18
C VAL A 44 5.33 3.41 -27.04
N MET A 45 6.43 3.06 -27.71
CA MET A 45 7.04 1.73 -27.62
C MET A 45 7.47 1.37 -26.19
N LEU A 46 8.03 2.34 -25.45
CA LEU A 46 8.39 2.21 -24.04
C LEU A 46 7.16 2.05 -23.14
N LEU A 47 6.08 2.80 -23.40
CA LEU A 47 4.81 2.66 -22.67
C LEU A 47 4.17 1.28 -22.91
N LEU A 48 4.20 0.77 -24.14
CA LEU A 48 3.71 -0.58 -24.46
C LEU A 48 4.57 -1.66 -23.80
N ALA A 49 5.90 -1.53 -23.78
CA ALA A 49 6.80 -2.47 -23.10
C ALA A 49 6.61 -2.49 -21.56
N LEU A 50 6.29 -1.33 -20.95
CA LEU A 50 5.86 -1.27 -19.55
C LEU A 50 4.52 -2.00 -19.36
N THR A 51 3.54 -1.76 -20.25
CA THR A 51 2.23 -2.42 -20.21
C THR A 51 2.34 -3.94 -20.33
N THR A 52 3.13 -4.49 -21.25
CA THR A 52 3.32 -5.95 -21.36
C THR A 52 4.14 -6.52 -20.21
N SER A 53 5.08 -5.76 -19.63
CA SER A 53 5.77 -6.12 -18.38
C SER A 53 4.78 -6.25 -17.21
N VAL A 54 3.80 -5.34 -17.09
CA VAL A 54 2.71 -5.41 -16.11
C VAL A 54 1.77 -6.60 -16.39
N ILE A 55 1.42 -6.88 -17.65
CA ILE A 55 0.59 -8.04 -18.01
C ILE A 55 1.30 -9.36 -17.69
N ARG A 56 2.60 -9.50 -18.02
CA ARG A 56 3.42 -10.67 -17.70
C ARG A 56 3.54 -10.88 -16.19
N ALA A 57 3.71 -9.80 -15.42
CA ALA A 57 3.66 -9.84 -13.95
C ALA A 57 2.28 -10.27 -13.42
N ARG A 58 1.18 -9.79 -14.02
CA ARG A 58 -0.19 -10.17 -13.66
C ARG A 58 -0.49 -11.63 -13.98
N ARG A 59 0.06 -12.17 -15.07
CA ARG A 59 -0.02 -13.59 -15.44
C ARG A 59 0.66 -14.46 -14.37
N TRP A 60 1.92 -14.15 -14.00
CA TRP A 60 2.60 -14.91 -12.95
C TRP A 60 1.94 -14.75 -11.57
N LEU A 61 1.38 -13.58 -11.25
CA LEU A 61 0.62 -13.38 -10.00
C LEU A 61 -0.56 -14.35 -9.84
N ILE A 62 -1.21 -14.79 -10.93
CA ILE A 62 -2.27 -15.81 -10.87
C ILE A 62 -1.70 -17.16 -10.42
N LEU A 63 -0.45 -17.48 -10.79
CA LEU A 63 0.26 -18.70 -10.40
C LEU A 63 0.83 -18.61 -8.97
N LEU A 64 1.14 -17.40 -8.48
CA LEU A 64 1.71 -17.17 -7.14
C LEU A 64 0.67 -17.11 -6.02
N ARG A 65 -0.50 -16.50 -6.27
CA ARG A 65 -1.52 -16.24 -5.23
C ARG A 65 -1.96 -17.46 -4.40
N PRO A 66 -2.04 -18.69 -4.95
CA PRO A 66 -2.37 -19.88 -4.17
C PRO A 66 -1.23 -20.40 -3.27
N LEU A 67 -0.01 -19.84 -3.39
CA LEU A 67 1.22 -20.38 -2.79
C LEU A 67 1.89 -19.40 -1.81
N ALA A 68 1.52 -18.12 -1.87
CA ALA A 68 1.98 -17.07 -0.98
C ALA A 68 1.12 -15.79 -1.15
N PRO A 69 0.92 -15.00 -0.08
CA PRO A 69 0.54 -13.60 -0.22
C PRO A 69 1.68 -12.87 -0.95
N VAL A 70 1.38 -12.43 -2.18
CA VAL A 70 2.28 -11.64 -3.03
C VAL A 70 1.46 -10.53 -3.69
N GLY A 71 1.80 -9.29 -3.38
CA GLY A 71 1.21 -8.10 -3.97
C GLY A 71 1.59 -7.91 -5.45
N MET A 72 0.77 -7.17 -6.20
CA MET A 72 1.02 -6.93 -7.63
C MET A 72 2.36 -6.22 -7.88
N VAL A 73 2.74 -5.27 -7.02
CA VAL A 73 4.05 -4.59 -7.08
C VAL A 73 5.18 -5.57 -6.84
N ARG A 74 5.07 -6.46 -5.85
CA ARG A 74 6.12 -7.43 -5.51
C ARG A 74 6.30 -8.47 -6.62
N ALA A 75 5.20 -8.94 -7.23
CA ALA A 75 5.22 -9.77 -8.44
C ALA A 75 5.85 -9.05 -9.65
N PHE A 76 5.52 -7.77 -9.88
CA PHE A 76 6.12 -6.95 -10.94
C PHE A 76 7.61 -6.72 -10.71
N ALA A 77 8.01 -6.32 -9.50
CA ALA A 77 9.40 -6.04 -9.15
C ALA A 77 10.29 -7.28 -9.27
N MET A 78 9.81 -8.45 -8.82
CA MET A 78 10.48 -9.73 -9.06
C MET A 78 10.55 -10.07 -10.56
N ASN A 79 9.49 -9.85 -11.34
CA ASN A 79 9.52 -10.19 -12.77
C ASN A 79 10.43 -9.24 -13.58
N ALA A 80 10.40 -7.94 -13.30
CA ALA A 80 11.25 -6.94 -13.96
C ALA A 80 12.73 -7.10 -13.58
N GLY A 81 13.03 -7.29 -12.29
CA GLY A 81 14.39 -7.61 -11.83
C GLY A 81 14.91 -8.92 -12.42
N ALA A 82 14.03 -9.91 -12.62
CA ALA A 82 14.37 -11.15 -13.32
C ALA A 82 14.60 -10.94 -14.82
N SER A 83 13.81 -10.13 -15.52
CA SER A 83 14.07 -9.78 -16.92
C SER A 83 15.46 -9.16 -17.10
N LEU A 84 15.86 -8.25 -16.21
CA LEU A 84 17.20 -7.66 -16.24
C LEU A 84 18.32 -8.68 -15.94
N LEU A 85 18.11 -9.57 -14.97
CA LEU A 85 19.07 -10.65 -14.67
C LEU A 85 19.16 -11.69 -15.80
N ASN A 86 18.05 -11.93 -16.53
CA ASN A 86 18.03 -12.73 -17.76
C ASN A 86 18.70 -12.01 -18.95
N TYR A 87 18.75 -10.68 -18.93
CA TYR A 87 19.37 -9.85 -19.97
C TYR A 87 20.88 -9.67 -19.76
N VAL A 88 21.31 -9.31 -18.55
CA VAL A 88 22.72 -8.96 -18.25
C VAL A 88 23.58 -10.20 -18.00
N LEU A 89 23.04 -11.23 -17.35
CA LEU A 89 23.82 -12.40 -16.92
C LEU A 89 23.50 -13.64 -17.78
N PRO A 90 24.50 -14.49 -18.05
CA PRO A 90 24.28 -15.73 -18.79
C PRO A 90 23.39 -16.72 -18.00
N ILE A 91 22.85 -17.72 -18.71
CA ILE A 91 22.13 -18.87 -18.13
C ILE A 91 20.84 -18.47 -17.36
N ARG A 92 19.93 -17.71 -18.00
CA ARG A 92 18.56 -17.38 -17.50
C ARG A 92 18.50 -17.11 -15.99
N SER A 93 19.42 -16.27 -15.51
CA SER A 93 19.67 -16.14 -14.07
C SER A 93 18.52 -15.48 -13.30
N GLY A 94 17.66 -14.71 -13.98
CA GLY A 94 16.45 -14.13 -13.43
C GLY A 94 15.38 -15.16 -13.08
N ASP A 95 15.32 -16.28 -13.79
CA ASP A 95 14.41 -17.37 -13.46
C ASP A 95 14.86 -18.07 -12.16
N ALA A 96 16.18 -18.22 -11.97
CA ALA A 96 16.76 -18.64 -10.69
C ALA A 96 16.61 -17.59 -9.57
N ALA A 97 16.59 -16.29 -9.91
CA ALA A 97 16.33 -15.22 -8.95
C ALA A 97 14.86 -15.19 -8.49
N ARG A 98 13.88 -15.40 -9.39
CA ARG A 98 12.45 -15.59 -9.06
C ARG A 98 12.29 -16.74 -8.07
N TYR A 99 12.91 -17.88 -8.36
CA TYR A 99 12.98 -19.03 -7.47
C TYR A 99 13.55 -18.66 -6.08
N TRP A 100 14.70 -17.99 -6.04
CA TRP A 100 15.38 -17.63 -4.78
C TRP A 100 14.59 -16.61 -3.96
N TRP A 101 13.96 -15.61 -4.59
CA TRP A 101 13.13 -14.62 -3.90
C TRP A 101 11.89 -15.25 -3.28
N LEU A 102 11.18 -16.14 -3.99
CA LEU A 102 10.06 -16.88 -3.43
C LEU A 102 10.47 -17.72 -2.21
N TRP A 103 11.51 -18.55 -2.38
CA TRP A 103 12.01 -19.42 -1.31
C TRP A 103 12.52 -18.64 -0.09
N ARG A 104 13.31 -17.57 -0.30
CA ARG A 104 13.98 -16.86 0.81
C ARG A 104 13.08 -15.86 1.53
N ARG A 105 11.97 -15.41 0.92
CA ARG A 105 11.12 -14.33 1.46
C ARG A 105 9.70 -14.76 1.78
N HIS A 106 9.12 -15.58 0.92
CA HIS A 106 7.75 -16.10 1.04
C HIS A 106 7.73 -17.57 1.50
N ARG A 107 8.91 -18.15 1.81
CA ARG A 107 9.11 -19.55 2.25
C ARG A 107 8.57 -20.64 1.30
N VAL A 108 8.12 -20.26 0.10
CA VAL A 108 7.52 -21.16 -0.89
C VAL A 108 8.44 -22.36 -1.19
N PRO A 109 7.92 -23.60 -1.19
CA PRO A 109 8.70 -24.80 -1.49
C PRO A 109 9.35 -24.71 -2.86
N SER A 110 10.59 -25.18 -2.96
CA SER A 110 11.41 -25.15 -4.18
C SER A 110 10.69 -25.72 -5.42
N GLY A 111 9.93 -26.80 -5.25
CA GLY A 111 9.14 -27.43 -6.31
C GLY A 111 7.92 -26.59 -6.72
N SER A 112 7.22 -26.00 -5.76
CA SER A 112 6.09 -25.07 -5.99
C SER A 112 6.56 -23.83 -6.74
N ALA A 113 7.65 -23.19 -6.29
CA ALA A 113 8.26 -22.05 -6.95
C ALA A 113 8.67 -22.38 -8.40
N LEU A 114 9.36 -23.51 -8.61
CA LEU A 114 9.78 -23.98 -9.93
C LEU A 114 8.58 -24.27 -10.86
N ALA A 115 7.48 -24.85 -10.34
CA ALA A 115 6.28 -25.11 -11.13
C ALA A 115 5.69 -23.82 -11.72
N THR A 116 5.59 -22.74 -10.93
CA THR A 116 5.07 -21.45 -11.46
C THR A 116 5.95 -20.87 -12.56
N ILE A 117 7.26 -21.03 -12.48
CA ILE A 117 8.22 -20.55 -13.48
C ILE A 117 8.10 -21.39 -14.76
N VAL A 118 8.04 -22.71 -14.65
CA VAL A 118 7.89 -23.62 -15.81
C VAL A 118 6.56 -23.39 -16.53
N ILE A 119 5.46 -23.18 -15.80
CA ILE A 119 4.16 -22.84 -16.38
C ILE A 119 4.20 -21.47 -17.08
N ASP A 120 4.76 -20.45 -16.45
CA ASP A 120 4.88 -19.09 -17.01
C ASP A 120 5.68 -19.07 -18.34
N LYS A 121 6.78 -19.82 -18.43
CA LYS A 121 7.56 -20.00 -19.68
C LYS A 121 6.84 -20.87 -20.71
N SER A 122 6.05 -21.85 -20.26
CA SER A 122 5.21 -22.66 -21.15
C SER A 122 4.15 -21.78 -21.83
N CYS A 123 3.57 -20.82 -21.12
CA CYS A 123 2.64 -19.85 -21.70
C CYS A 123 3.30 -19.01 -22.80
N ASP A 124 4.45 -18.38 -22.52
CA ASP A 124 5.18 -17.56 -23.51
C ASP A 124 5.46 -18.33 -24.81
N LEU A 125 5.94 -19.57 -24.67
CA LEU A 125 6.36 -20.40 -25.79
C LEU A 125 5.18 -21.06 -26.52
N ALA A 126 4.09 -21.37 -25.83
CA ALA A 126 2.85 -21.82 -26.46
C ALA A 126 2.23 -20.72 -27.35
N GLY A 127 2.29 -19.45 -26.91
CA GLY A 127 1.85 -18.31 -27.75
C GLY A 127 2.63 -18.23 -29.06
N VAL A 128 3.96 -18.37 -29.00
CA VAL A 128 4.82 -18.39 -30.20
C VAL A 128 4.52 -19.60 -31.10
N ALA A 129 4.40 -20.81 -30.53
CA ALA A 129 4.11 -22.02 -31.29
C ALA A 129 2.73 -21.99 -31.98
N ILE A 130 1.70 -21.45 -31.31
CA ILE A 130 0.35 -21.30 -31.88
C ILE A 130 0.37 -20.35 -33.08
N VAL A 131 1.01 -19.17 -32.96
CA VAL A 131 1.03 -18.20 -34.07
C VAL A 131 1.87 -18.68 -35.24
N LEU A 132 3.07 -19.21 -35.01
CA LEU A 132 3.92 -19.73 -36.09
C LEU A 132 3.33 -20.98 -36.76
N GLY A 133 2.67 -21.86 -35.98
CA GLY A 133 1.93 -23.01 -36.50
C GLY A 133 0.72 -22.60 -37.34
N GLY A 134 -0.07 -21.63 -36.87
CA GLY A 134 -1.22 -21.09 -37.61
C GLY A 134 -0.80 -20.41 -38.92
N LEU A 135 0.27 -19.61 -38.90
CA LEU A 135 0.84 -19.01 -40.11
C LEU A 135 1.37 -20.08 -41.09
N SER A 136 2.00 -21.14 -40.57
CA SER A 136 2.46 -22.28 -41.40
C SER A 136 1.29 -23.03 -42.04
N LEU A 137 0.19 -23.23 -41.30
CA LEU A 137 -1.03 -23.85 -41.81
C LEU A 137 -1.66 -23.00 -42.92
N VAL A 138 -1.86 -21.69 -42.70
CA VAL A 138 -2.38 -20.78 -43.72
C VAL A 138 -1.50 -20.77 -44.96
N ALA A 139 -0.18 -20.69 -44.82
CA ALA A 139 0.75 -20.75 -45.94
C ALA A 139 0.69 -22.10 -46.70
N SER A 140 0.46 -23.22 -46.00
CA SER A 140 0.31 -24.54 -46.63
C SER A 140 -0.94 -24.70 -47.50
N THR A 141 -1.95 -23.83 -47.35
CA THR A 141 -3.13 -23.79 -48.24
C THR A 141 -2.87 -23.08 -49.57
N GLY A 142 -1.71 -22.44 -49.75
CA GLY A 142 -1.40 -21.63 -50.93
C GLY A 142 -2.00 -20.22 -50.91
N LEU A 143 -2.87 -19.88 -49.96
CA LEU A 143 -3.50 -18.55 -49.85
C LEU A 143 -2.49 -17.40 -49.62
N VAL A 144 -1.33 -17.70 -49.02
CA VAL A 144 -0.27 -16.72 -48.75
C VAL A 144 1.09 -17.38 -48.98
N SER A 145 2.03 -16.68 -49.62
CA SER A 145 3.38 -17.18 -49.85
C SER A 145 4.16 -17.31 -48.53
N ALA A 146 4.75 -18.48 -48.30
CA ALA A 146 5.51 -18.77 -47.09
C ALA A 146 6.84 -17.97 -47.04
N PRO A 147 7.08 -17.11 -46.03
CA PRO A 147 8.39 -16.52 -45.81
C PRO A 147 9.46 -17.58 -45.53
N ARG A 148 10.70 -17.32 -45.96
CA ARG A 148 11.80 -18.30 -45.86
C ARG A 148 12.06 -18.65 -44.38
N GLY A 149 12.03 -19.94 -44.07
CA GLY A 149 12.26 -20.46 -42.72
C GLY A 149 11.02 -20.57 -41.81
N LEU A 150 9.83 -20.14 -42.23
CA LEU A 150 8.60 -20.16 -41.40
C LEU A 150 8.33 -21.54 -40.76
N PHE A 151 8.29 -22.60 -41.57
CA PHE A 151 8.06 -23.97 -41.09
C PHE A 151 9.15 -24.44 -40.11
N GLY A 152 10.40 -24.03 -40.30
CA GLY A 152 11.51 -24.32 -39.39
C GLY A 152 11.38 -23.59 -38.04
N ALA A 153 10.94 -22.33 -38.05
CA ALA A 153 10.66 -21.57 -36.84
C ALA A 153 9.46 -22.16 -36.07
N ALA A 154 8.40 -22.58 -36.77
CA ALA A 154 7.25 -23.26 -36.16
C ALA A 154 7.66 -24.61 -35.53
N ALA A 155 8.42 -25.43 -36.26
CA ALA A 155 8.95 -26.69 -35.74
C ALA A 155 9.85 -26.49 -34.52
N LEU A 156 10.74 -25.49 -34.54
CA LEU A 156 11.60 -25.13 -33.40
C LEU A 156 10.77 -24.69 -32.19
N ALA A 157 9.74 -23.87 -32.38
CA ALA A 157 8.85 -23.45 -31.30
C ALA A 157 8.13 -24.65 -30.64
N ILE A 158 7.63 -25.58 -31.44
CA ILE A 158 6.96 -26.81 -30.98
C ILE A 158 7.95 -27.73 -30.24
N LEU A 159 9.15 -27.94 -30.78
CA LEU A 159 10.20 -28.76 -30.15
C LEU A 159 10.66 -28.18 -28.81
N LEU A 160 10.83 -26.87 -28.72
CA LEU A 160 11.17 -26.19 -27.46
C LEU A 160 10.01 -26.29 -26.45
N LEU A 161 8.75 -26.17 -26.90
CA LEU A 161 7.57 -26.32 -26.03
C LEU A 161 7.48 -27.75 -25.49
N ALA A 162 7.68 -28.74 -26.34
CA ALA A 162 7.73 -30.16 -25.97
C ALA A 162 8.89 -30.44 -25.01
N ALA A 163 10.05 -29.78 -25.15
CA ALA A 163 11.15 -29.89 -24.21
C ALA A 163 10.80 -29.30 -22.82
N VAL A 164 10.22 -28.10 -22.76
CA VAL A 164 9.79 -27.47 -21.49
C VAL A 164 8.72 -28.32 -20.80
N PHE A 165 7.66 -28.72 -21.51
CA PHE A 165 6.62 -29.60 -20.98
C PHE A 165 7.17 -30.98 -20.61
N GLY A 166 8.11 -31.50 -21.39
CA GLY A 166 8.87 -32.71 -21.10
C GLY A 166 9.59 -32.63 -19.75
N THR A 167 10.27 -31.52 -19.42
CA THR A 167 10.87 -31.34 -18.09
C THR A 167 9.82 -31.29 -16.97
N ALA A 168 8.65 -30.72 -17.20
CA ALA A 168 7.56 -30.67 -16.23
C ALA A 168 6.96 -32.06 -15.93
N VAL A 169 6.85 -32.92 -16.93
CA VAL A 169 6.28 -34.28 -16.79
C VAL A 169 7.33 -35.29 -16.31
N LEU A 170 8.53 -35.27 -16.89
CA LEU A 170 9.59 -36.24 -16.61
C LEU A 170 10.37 -35.90 -15.35
N GLY A 171 10.66 -34.62 -15.08
CA GLY A 171 11.46 -34.19 -13.91
C GLY A 171 10.96 -34.76 -12.58
N PRO A 172 9.66 -34.59 -12.22
CA PRO A 172 9.10 -35.16 -11.00
C PRO A 172 9.06 -36.71 -10.97
N ARG A 173 8.97 -37.37 -12.15
CA ARG A 173 9.03 -38.84 -12.25
C ARG A 173 10.45 -39.36 -12.03
N ILE A 174 11.44 -38.70 -12.64
CA ILE A 174 12.88 -38.95 -12.50
C ILE A 174 13.29 -38.76 -11.03
N ALA A 175 12.92 -37.63 -10.40
CA ALA A 175 13.20 -37.37 -8.99
C ALA A 175 12.54 -38.36 -8.02
N GLY A 176 11.39 -38.95 -8.39
CA GLY A 176 10.75 -40.04 -7.62
C GLY A 176 11.37 -41.43 -7.83
N SER A 177 12.22 -41.62 -8.84
CA SER A 177 12.73 -42.94 -9.25
C SER A 177 13.57 -43.60 -8.16
N ALA A 178 13.23 -44.83 -7.79
CA ALA A 178 13.99 -45.62 -6.82
C ALA A 178 15.45 -45.86 -7.26
N ARG A 179 15.71 -46.01 -8.58
CA ARG A 179 17.07 -46.18 -9.13
C ARG A 179 17.95 -44.94 -8.93
N ILE A 180 17.35 -43.76 -8.97
CA ILE A 180 18.06 -42.47 -8.81
C ILE A 180 18.23 -42.14 -7.33
N ARG A 181 17.18 -42.35 -6.51
CA ARG A 181 17.26 -42.20 -5.05
C ARG A 181 18.35 -43.10 -4.43
N ARG A 182 18.53 -44.33 -4.91
CA ARG A 182 19.63 -45.24 -4.49
C ARG A 182 21.05 -44.78 -4.88
N ARG A 183 21.21 -43.74 -5.71
CA ARG A 183 22.51 -43.16 -6.11
C ARG A 183 22.78 -41.78 -5.50
N LEU A 184 21.95 -41.33 -4.56
CA LEU A 184 22.04 -40.01 -3.93
C LEU A 184 22.13 -40.14 -2.40
N PRO A 185 22.80 -39.19 -1.71
CA PRO A 185 22.76 -39.13 -0.24
C PRO A 185 21.32 -39.03 0.28
N LEU A 186 21.02 -39.67 1.41
CA LEU A 186 19.66 -39.78 1.95
C LEU A 186 18.97 -38.41 2.14
N SER A 187 19.69 -37.40 2.63
CA SER A 187 19.21 -36.02 2.79
C SER A 187 18.78 -35.39 1.47
N VAL A 188 19.53 -35.61 0.39
CA VAL A 188 19.22 -35.13 -0.96
C VAL A 188 18.04 -35.91 -1.54
N ALA A 189 18.03 -37.23 -1.39
CA ALA A 189 16.98 -38.11 -1.90
C ALA A 189 15.60 -37.82 -1.26
N ALA A 190 15.57 -37.59 0.06
CA ALA A 190 14.37 -37.19 0.79
C ALA A 190 13.86 -35.81 0.28
N GLY A 191 14.73 -34.80 0.30
CA GLY A 191 14.39 -33.45 -0.19
C GLY A 191 13.85 -33.43 -1.62
N MET A 192 14.49 -34.17 -2.54
CA MET A 192 14.02 -34.28 -3.94
C MET A 192 12.61 -34.87 -4.06
N SER A 193 12.24 -35.83 -3.21
CA SER A 193 10.89 -36.42 -3.25
C SER A 193 9.79 -35.43 -2.83
N GLY A 194 10.04 -34.64 -1.78
CA GLY A 194 9.14 -33.57 -1.33
C GLY A 194 8.94 -32.49 -2.39
N GLN A 195 10.04 -32.00 -2.99
CA GLN A 195 9.93 -30.99 -4.05
C GLN A 195 9.29 -31.53 -5.34
N ALA A 196 9.48 -32.81 -5.66
CA ALA A 196 8.78 -33.47 -6.77
C ALA A 196 7.27 -33.69 -6.49
N PHE A 197 6.86 -33.85 -5.23
CA PHE A 197 5.45 -33.83 -4.83
C PHE A 197 4.87 -32.43 -4.98
N ALA A 198 5.49 -31.42 -4.36
CA ALA A 198 5.06 -30.03 -4.40
C ALA A 198 4.85 -29.50 -5.83
N PHE A 199 5.82 -29.75 -6.73
CA PHE A 199 5.69 -29.41 -8.15
C PHE A 199 4.42 -30.03 -8.80
N ARG A 200 4.10 -31.30 -8.49
CA ARG A 200 2.91 -32.00 -9.03
C ARG A 200 1.60 -31.60 -8.37
N ALA A 201 1.63 -31.11 -7.12
CA ALA A 201 0.45 -30.53 -6.47
C ALA A 201 0.09 -29.21 -7.17
N VAL A 202 1.05 -28.27 -7.19
CA VAL A 202 0.90 -26.95 -7.82
C VAL A 202 0.53 -27.04 -9.30
N ALA A 203 1.20 -27.91 -10.07
CA ALA A 203 0.85 -28.10 -11.47
C ALA A 203 -0.62 -28.52 -11.64
N ARG A 204 -1.06 -29.58 -10.96
CA ARG A 204 -2.46 -30.08 -11.09
C ARG A 204 -3.49 -29.06 -10.60
N GLY A 205 -3.25 -28.37 -9.49
CA GLY A 205 -4.16 -27.35 -8.96
C GLY A 205 -4.33 -26.13 -9.88
N LEU A 206 -3.30 -25.79 -10.67
CA LEU A 206 -3.33 -24.65 -11.58
C LEU A 206 -3.91 -24.98 -12.98
N TRP A 207 -4.04 -26.26 -13.38
CA TRP A 207 -4.64 -26.67 -14.66
C TRP A 207 -6.18 -26.66 -14.68
N THR A 208 -6.83 -25.75 -13.94
CA THR A 208 -8.30 -25.56 -14.03
C THR A 208 -8.67 -24.71 -15.25
N PRO A 209 -9.81 -24.96 -15.95
CA PRO A 209 -10.19 -24.19 -17.15
C PRO A 209 -10.22 -22.68 -16.92
N ALA A 210 -10.70 -22.23 -15.76
CA ALA A 210 -10.76 -20.82 -15.39
C ALA A 210 -9.37 -20.19 -15.14
N VAL A 211 -8.35 -20.95 -14.70
CA VAL A 211 -6.96 -20.47 -14.64
C VAL A 211 -6.34 -20.48 -16.03
N VAL A 212 -6.44 -21.59 -16.77
CA VAL A 212 -5.88 -21.75 -18.12
C VAL A 212 -6.38 -20.66 -19.07
N GLY A 213 -7.70 -20.39 -19.10
CA GLY A 213 -8.28 -19.33 -19.92
C GLY A 213 -7.73 -17.93 -19.60
N ARG A 214 -7.50 -17.61 -18.32
CA ARG A 214 -6.90 -16.33 -17.90
C ARG A 214 -5.42 -16.23 -18.28
N LEU A 215 -4.66 -17.32 -18.15
CA LEU A 215 -3.25 -17.38 -18.56
C LEU A 215 -3.10 -17.23 -20.09
N ALA A 216 -3.96 -17.91 -20.85
CA ALA A 216 -4.03 -17.81 -22.30
C ALA A 216 -4.41 -16.40 -22.76
N ALA A 217 -5.47 -15.81 -22.20
CA ALA A 217 -5.91 -14.45 -22.53
C ALA A 217 -4.82 -13.40 -22.25
N LEU A 218 -4.20 -13.41 -21.06
CA LEU A 218 -3.11 -12.47 -20.75
C LEU A 218 -1.88 -12.68 -21.64
N THR A 219 -1.59 -13.91 -22.05
CA THR A 219 -0.49 -14.22 -22.98
C THR A 219 -0.80 -13.74 -24.40
N GLY A 220 -2.01 -13.95 -24.90
CA GLY A 220 -2.46 -13.47 -26.20
C GLY A 220 -2.46 -11.94 -26.28
N ILE A 221 -2.99 -11.27 -25.25
CA ILE A 221 -2.97 -9.80 -25.16
C ILE A 221 -1.52 -9.28 -25.12
N ALA A 222 -0.64 -9.87 -24.31
CA ALA A 222 0.77 -9.48 -24.28
C ALA A 222 1.45 -9.68 -25.64
N LEU A 223 1.24 -10.82 -26.30
CA LEU A 223 1.84 -11.14 -27.59
C LEU A 223 1.34 -10.22 -28.72
N VAL A 224 0.06 -9.86 -28.73
CA VAL A 224 -0.51 -8.89 -29.69
C VAL A 224 0.06 -7.49 -29.46
N ILE A 225 0.17 -7.03 -28.20
CA ILE A 225 0.77 -5.72 -27.88
C ILE A 225 2.25 -5.72 -28.23
N ASP A 226 3.03 -6.74 -27.85
CA ASP A 226 4.46 -6.83 -28.15
C ASP A 226 4.71 -6.93 -29.67
N ALA A 227 3.86 -7.64 -30.43
CA ALA A 227 3.93 -7.69 -31.89
C ALA A 227 3.57 -6.36 -32.56
N PHE A 228 2.55 -5.65 -32.06
CA PHE A 228 2.23 -4.30 -32.53
C PHE A 228 3.36 -3.31 -32.19
N ASN A 229 3.92 -3.40 -30.99
CA ASN A 229 5.09 -2.64 -30.56
C ASN A 229 6.31 -2.88 -31.49
N PHE A 230 6.51 -4.12 -31.94
CA PHE A 230 7.52 -4.44 -32.95
C PHE A 230 7.22 -3.83 -34.33
N SER A 231 5.95 -3.61 -34.70
CA SER A 231 5.63 -2.88 -35.94
C SER A 231 5.95 -1.38 -35.85
N LEU A 232 5.83 -0.78 -34.65
CA LEU A 232 6.18 0.62 -34.40
C LEU A 232 7.68 0.91 -34.59
N LEU A 233 8.55 -0.11 -34.49
CA LEU A 233 9.97 -0.01 -34.80
C LEU A 233 10.20 0.56 -36.21
N PHE A 234 9.48 0.04 -37.21
CA PHE A 234 9.64 0.48 -38.60
C PHE A 234 9.13 1.91 -38.80
N TRP A 235 8.05 2.30 -38.09
CA TRP A 235 7.55 3.69 -38.09
C TRP A 235 8.55 4.65 -37.44
N ALA A 236 9.18 4.25 -36.32
CA ALA A 236 10.24 5.02 -35.66
C ALA A 236 11.48 5.22 -36.55
N LEU A 237 11.68 4.37 -37.56
CA LEU A 237 12.78 4.40 -38.54
C LEU A 237 12.38 4.97 -39.92
N GLY A 238 11.11 5.31 -40.14
CA GLY A 238 10.61 5.72 -41.46
C GLY A 238 10.58 4.61 -42.53
N VAL A 239 10.70 3.33 -42.14
CA VAL A 239 10.71 2.18 -43.06
C VAL A 239 9.28 1.71 -43.31
N SER A 240 8.88 1.64 -44.58
CA SER A 240 7.55 1.15 -44.96
C SER A 240 7.47 -0.38 -44.88
N VAL A 241 6.84 -0.88 -43.81
CA VAL A 241 6.48 -2.30 -43.64
C VAL A 241 5.00 -2.41 -43.28
N PRO A 242 4.20 -3.23 -43.97
CA PRO A 242 2.80 -3.45 -43.60
C PRO A 242 2.68 -3.99 -42.17
N THR A 243 1.89 -3.33 -41.33
CA THR A 243 1.76 -3.60 -39.88
C THR A 243 1.54 -5.08 -39.57
N LEU A 244 0.59 -5.74 -40.26
CA LEU A 244 0.31 -7.16 -40.05
C LEU A 244 1.49 -8.08 -40.42
N LYS A 245 2.30 -7.72 -41.43
CA LYS A 245 3.49 -8.48 -41.82
C LYS A 245 4.58 -8.35 -40.75
N ALA A 246 4.81 -7.15 -40.23
CA ALA A 246 5.70 -6.91 -39.10
C ALA A 246 5.26 -7.68 -37.83
N MET A 247 3.97 -7.60 -37.49
CA MET A 247 3.40 -8.34 -36.35
C MET A 247 3.58 -9.87 -36.51
N ALA A 248 3.36 -10.42 -37.70
CA ALA A 248 3.53 -11.86 -37.98
C ALA A 248 4.99 -12.33 -37.88
N ALA A 249 5.97 -11.44 -38.07
CA ALA A 249 7.40 -11.76 -37.94
C ALA A 249 7.90 -11.77 -36.49
N TYR A 250 7.25 -11.03 -35.58
CA TYR A 250 7.69 -10.90 -34.18
C TYR A 250 7.80 -12.25 -33.41
N PRO A 251 6.87 -13.20 -33.51
CA PRO A 251 7.00 -14.51 -32.85
C PRO A 251 8.22 -15.33 -33.29
N ALA A 252 8.71 -15.14 -34.53
CA ALA A 252 9.94 -15.79 -34.98
C ALA A 252 11.18 -15.16 -34.32
N LEU A 253 11.20 -13.84 -34.15
CA LEU A 253 12.27 -13.13 -33.44
C LEU A 253 12.33 -13.54 -31.95
N LEU A 254 11.18 -13.83 -31.32
CA LEU A 254 11.12 -14.30 -29.93
C LEU A 254 11.90 -15.61 -29.68
N LEU A 255 12.16 -16.42 -30.71
CA LEU A 255 12.95 -17.65 -30.58
C LEU A 255 14.43 -17.38 -30.27
N ALA A 256 14.95 -16.18 -30.57
CA ALA A 256 16.31 -15.77 -30.16
C ALA A 256 16.50 -15.87 -28.63
N PHE A 257 15.49 -15.45 -27.86
CA PHE A 257 15.51 -15.48 -26.39
C PHE A 257 15.29 -16.89 -25.80
N ALA A 258 15.04 -17.91 -26.65
CA ALA A 258 14.99 -19.31 -26.25
C ALA A 258 16.37 -20.00 -26.23
N VAL A 259 17.30 -19.52 -27.05
CA VAL A 259 18.66 -20.08 -27.19
C VAL A 259 19.59 -19.51 -26.10
N PRO A 260 20.58 -20.27 -25.59
CA PRO A 260 21.61 -19.71 -24.71
C PRO A 260 22.48 -18.69 -25.45
N ALA A 261 22.42 -17.43 -25.02
CA ALA A 261 23.18 -16.32 -25.58
C ALA A 261 24.20 -15.75 -24.58
N GLY A 262 25.09 -14.86 -25.07
CA GLY A 262 25.93 -14.02 -24.22
C GLY A 262 25.14 -12.86 -23.56
N PRO A 263 25.80 -12.07 -22.70
CA PRO A 263 25.22 -10.86 -22.12
C PRO A 263 24.56 -9.95 -23.15
N GLY A 264 23.37 -9.44 -22.84
CA GLY A 264 22.56 -8.59 -23.72
C GLY A 264 21.95 -9.30 -24.93
N TYR A 265 22.10 -10.62 -25.08
CA TYR A 265 21.76 -11.35 -26.32
C TYR A 265 22.59 -10.94 -27.56
N VAL A 266 23.69 -10.21 -27.36
CA VAL A 266 24.60 -9.71 -28.41
C VAL A 266 25.09 -10.83 -29.34
N GLY A 267 25.02 -10.58 -30.63
CA GLY A 267 25.28 -11.52 -31.73
C GLY A 267 24.08 -12.42 -32.05
N SER A 268 23.37 -12.92 -31.03
CA SER A 268 22.23 -13.83 -31.22
C SER A 268 20.96 -13.11 -31.72
N LEU A 269 20.70 -11.90 -31.22
CA LEU A 269 19.55 -11.09 -31.64
C LEU A 269 19.77 -10.51 -33.04
N GLU A 270 21.01 -10.11 -33.34
CA GLU A 270 21.45 -9.60 -34.65
C GLU A 270 21.29 -10.66 -35.75
N VAL A 271 21.75 -11.90 -35.51
CA VAL A 271 21.62 -13.01 -36.47
C VAL A 271 20.17 -13.44 -36.65
N ALA A 272 19.40 -13.61 -35.56
CA ALA A 272 17.98 -13.92 -35.65
C ALA A 272 17.18 -12.82 -36.36
N GLY A 273 17.52 -11.56 -36.07
CA GLY A 273 16.96 -10.39 -36.72
C GLY A 273 17.25 -10.32 -38.21
N ALA A 274 18.48 -10.59 -38.65
CA ALA A 274 18.83 -10.67 -40.07
C ALA A 274 18.02 -11.74 -40.81
N LEU A 275 17.82 -12.93 -40.20
CA LEU A 275 17.01 -14.00 -40.78
C LEU A 275 15.51 -13.60 -40.87
N VAL A 276 14.94 -13.03 -39.81
CA VAL A 276 13.51 -12.68 -39.74
C VAL A 276 13.16 -11.46 -40.60
N LEU A 277 13.99 -10.41 -40.58
CA LEU A 277 13.77 -9.18 -41.35
C LEU A 277 14.15 -9.36 -42.83
N GLY A 278 15.30 -9.98 -43.12
CA GLY A 278 15.72 -10.24 -44.50
C GLY A 278 14.89 -11.35 -45.14
N GLY A 279 14.91 -12.56 -44.57
CA GLY A 279 14.24 -13.74 -45.12
C GLY A 279 12.71 -13.75 -44.95
N GLY A 280 12.18 -13.05 -43.94
CA GLY A 280 10.74 -12.99 -43.66
C GLY A 280 10.05 -11.72 -44.14
N LEU A 281 10.59 -10.54 -43.85
CA LEU A 281 10.00 -9.26 -44.29
C LEU A 281 10.46 -8.82 -45.68
N GLY A 282 11.65 -9.25 -46.14
CA GLY A 282 12.22 -8.85 -47.43
C GLY A 282 13.03 -7.55 -47.38
N LEU A 283 13.52 -7.16 -46.21
CA LEU A 283 14.36 -5.96 -46.04
C LEU A 283 15.81 -6.23 -46.48
N SER A 284 16.53 -5.20 -46.94
CA SER A 284 17.96 -5.29 -47.21
C SER A 284 18.75 -5.56 -45.93
N SER A 285 19.93 -6.17 -46.04
CA SER A 285 20.79 -6.48 -44.89
C SER A 285 21.11 -5.25 -44.04
N SER A 286 21.32 -4.09 -44.68
CA SER A 286 21.61 -2.81 -44.03
C SER A 286 20.42 -2.24 -43.24
N VAL A 287 19.23 -2.22 -43.84
CA VAL A 287 17.98 -1.77 -43.19
C VAL A 287 17.58 -2.74 -42.07
N ALA A 288 17.70 -4.05 -42.29
CA ALA A 288 17.47 -5.07 -41.28
C ALA A 288 18.42 -4.90 -40.08
N ALA A 289 19.70 -4.66 -40.33
CA ALA A 289 20.69 -4.46 -39.27
C ALA A 289 20.44 -3.17 -38.47
N GLY A 290 20.19 -2.03 -39.14
CA GLY A 290 19.84 -0.77 -38.47
C GLY A 290 18.58 -0.90 -37.59
N ALA A 291 17.56 -1.60 -38.09
CA ALA A 291 16.33 -1.86 -37.34
C ALA A 291 16.55 -2.70 -36.08
N ILE A 292 17.37 -3.76 -36.16
CA ILE A 292 17.66 -4.62 -35.00
C ILE A 292 18.53 -3.90 -33.98
N VAL A 293 19.49 -3.07 -34.40
CA VAL A 293 20.30 -2.26 -33.49
C VAL A 293 19.43 -1.26 -32.72
N LEU A 294 18.46 -0.59 -33.37
CA LEU A 294 17.52 0.27 -32.65
C LEU A 294 16.60 -0.54 -31.71
N TYR A 295 16.06 -1.67 -32.16
CA TYR A 295 15.23 -2.55 -31.33
C TYR A 295 15.97 -3.04 -30.08
N HIS A 296 17.23 -3.44 -30.24
CA HIS A 296 18.12 -3.85 -29.17
C HIS A 296 18.38 -2.67 -28.21
N ALA A 297 18.72 -1.48 -28.72
CA ALA A 297 18.95 -0.29 -27.89
C ALA A 297 17.72 0.12 -27.05
N ILE A 298 16.51 0.11 -27.64
CA ILE A 298 15.25 0.35 -26.92
C ILE A 298 15.01 -0.73 -25.86
N THR A 299 15.26 -2.00 -26.21
CA THR A 299 15.10 -3.15 -25.31
C THR A 299 16.06 -3.09 -24.12
N ALA A 300 17.31 -2.71 -24.36
CA ALA A 300 18.31 -2.47 -23.32
C ALA A 300 17.85 -1.37 -22.35
N GLY A 301 17.38 -0.24 -22.88
CA GLY A 301 16.95 0.93 -22.11
C GLY A 301 15.83 0.60 -21.13
N TYR A 302 14.73 0.00 -21.59
CA TYR A 302 13.62 -0.33 -20.68
C TYR A 302 13.97 -1.50 -19.74
N SER A 303 14.77 -2.48 -20.18
CA SER A 303 15.18 -3.60 -19.34
C SER A 303 16.08 -3.15 -18.18
N LEU A 304 16.99 -2.21 -18.42
CA LEU A 304 17.80 -1.56 -17.39
C LEU A 304 16.92 -0.73 -16.44
N GLY A 305 16.08 0.17 -16.97
CA GLY A 305 15.25 1.06 -16.15
C GLY A 305 14.27 0.32 -15.24
N LEU A 306 13.40 -0.53 -15.82
CA LEU A 306 12.41 -1.29 -15.06
C LEU A 306 13.07 -2.37 -14.19
N GLY A 307 14.17 -2.95 -14.65
CA GLY A 307 14.91 -3.98 -13.91
C GLY A 307 15.61 -3.46 -12.67
N LEU A 308 16.30 -2.32 -12.75
CA LEU A 308 16.94 -1.70 -11.59
C LEU A 308 15.89 -1.24 -10.57
N LEU A 309 14.77 -0.67 -11.02
CA LEU A 309 13.63 -0.37 -10.16
C LEU A 309 13.08 -1.64 -9.49
N GLY A 310 12.93 -2.74 -10.24
CA GLY A 310 12.53 -4.04 -9.71
C GLY A 310 13.49 -4.57 -8.64
N LEU A 311 14.80 -4.53 -8.90
CA LEU A 311 15.83 -4.94 -7.93
C LEU A 311 15.86 -4.04 -6.68
N LEU A 312 15.57 -2.75 -6.79
CA LEU A 312 15.46 -1.82 -5.65
C LEU A 312 14.21 -2.07 -4.79
N LEU A 313 13.06 -2.30 -5.43
CA LEU A 313 11.79 -2.63 -4.75
C LEU A 313 11.84 -4.01 -4.09
N VAL A 314 12.53 -4.97 -4.72
CA VAL A 314 12.86 -6.26 -4.09
C VAL A 314 13.87 -6.05 -2.95
N GLY A 315 14.97 -5.35 -3.18
CA GLY A 315 16.20 -5.34 -2.35
C GLY A 315 16.12 -4.82 -0.90
N GLY A 316 14.95 -4.47 -0.38
CA GLY A 316 14.79 -4.10 1.03
C GLY A 316 15.08 -5.25 2.01
N LYS A 317 15.92 -4.99 3.03
CA LYS A 317 15.87 -5.73 4.31
C LYS A 317 14.61 -5.28 5.07
N ARG A 318 14.01 -6.14 5.92
CA ARG A 318 13.14 -5.64 7.01
C ARG A 318 13.96 -4.64 7.84
N ARG A 319 13.37 -3.51 8.19
CA ARG A 319 13.99 -2.43 8.95
C ARG A 319 13.17 -2.23 10.21
N THR A 320 13.67 -2.76 11.32
CA THR A 320 13.17 -2.55 12.68
C THR A 320 13.34 -1.08 13.09
N LYS A 321 12.42 -0.23 12.62
CA LYS A 321 12.21 1.15 13.07
C LYS A 321 10.73 1.51 12.97
N ALA A 322 10.10 1.72 14.13
CA ALA A 322 8.91 2.56 14.21
C ALA A 322 9.23 3.97 13.70
N GLY A 323 8.22 4.70 13.23
CA GLY A 323 8.37 6.08 12.79
C GLY A 323 7.06 6.70 12.35
N GLY A 324 6.67 7.79 13.02
CA GLY A 324 5.48 8.55 12.67
C GLY A 324 5.62 9.26 11.33
N TYR A 325 4.54 9.21 10.53
CA TYR A 325 4.41 9.98 9.30
C TYR A 325 3.07 10.72 9.26
N ALA A 326 3.08 11.97 8.79
CA ALA A 326 1.88 12.80 8.67
C ALA A 326 1.82 13.51 7.30
N PRO A 327 0.63 13.86 6.78
CA PRO A 327 0.54 14.67 5.56
C PRO A 327 1.14 16.07 5.76
N THR A 328 0.81 16.73 6.88
CA THR A 328 1.33 18.03 7.32
C THR A 328 1.69 17.96 8.81
N ILE A 329 2.50 18.89 9.31
CA ILE A 329 2.90 19.00 10.72
C ILE A 329 3.01 20.49 11.07
N ASP A 330 2.38 20.96 12.15
CA ASP A 330 2.73 22.26 12.74
C ASP A 330 3.30 22.09 14.15
N ALA A 331 4.63 22.11 14.23
CA ALA A 331 5.37 21.94 15.48
C ALA A 331 5.20 23.09 16.48
N SER A 332 4.49 24.18 16.13
CA SER A 332 4.09 25.23 17.07
C SER A 332 2.65 25.09 17.58
N ARG A 333 1.98 23.96 17.31
CA ARG A 333 0.60 23.66 17.75
C ARG A 333 0.39 22.21 18.19
N CYS A 334 1.04 21.26 17.53
CA CYS A 334 0.85 19.83 17.81
C CYS A 334 1.86 19.36 18.86
N TYR A 335 1.57 19.57 20.15
CA TYR A 335 2.40 19.17 21.30
C TYR A 335 3.89 19.57 21.12
N PRO A 336 4.20 20.88 21.15
CA PRO A 336 5.51 21.42 20.74
C PRO A 336 6.68 20.81 21.52
N ASP A 337 6.45 20.42 22.77
CA ASP A 337 7.46 19.95 23.73
C ASP A 337 7.95 18.53 23.40
N ILE A 338 7.04 17.63 22.98
CA ILE A 338 7.36 16.22 22.66
C ILE A 338 7.54 15.94 21.16
N ILE A 339 7.07 16.82 20.26
CA ILE A 339 7.11 16.52 18.82
C ILE A 339 8.54 16.36 18.25
N GLY A 340 9.51 17.01 18.89
CA GLY A 340 10.95 16.85 18.58
C GLY A 340 11.49 15.44 18.91
N GLU A 341 10.92 14.78 19.91
CA GLU A 341 11.32 13.44 20.37
C GLU A 341 10.71 12.34 19.49
N VAL A 342 9.41 12.46 19.19
CA VAL A 342 8.65 11.51 18.36
C VAL A 342 9.13 11.52 16.89
N ARG A 343 9.79 12.60 16.44
CA ARG A 343 10.47 12.72 15.13
C ARG A 343 9.56 12.37 13.93
N VAL A 344 8.31 12.83 14.00
CA VAL A 344 7.28 12.67 12.95
C VAL A 344 7.77 13.32 11.65
N LYS A 345 7.52 12.66 10.51
CA LYS A 345 8.00 13.10 9.18
C LYS A 345 6.86 13.37 8.23
N THR A 346 6.99 14.40 7.39
CA THR A 346 6.06 14.57 6.27
C THR A 346 6.37 13.61 5.12
N PHE A 347 5.33 13.18 4.41
CA PHE A 347 5.47 12.34 3.22
C PHE A 347 6.14 13.09 2.07
N LEU A 348 5.73 14.34 1.87
CA LEU A 348 6.27 15.33 0.93
C LEU A 348 7.01 16.44 1.70
N PRO A 349 7.93 17.20 1.08
CA PRO A 349 8.43 18.44 1.67
C PRO A 349 7.28 19.39 2.01
N GLN A 350 7.36 20.11 3.14
CA GLN A 350 6.30 21.07 3.47
C GLN A 350 6.27 22.25 2.51
N LEU A 351 5.06 22.69 2.18
CA LEU A 351 4.86 23.98 1.52
C LEU A 351 5.18 25.14 2.50
N PRO A 352 5.81 26.24 2.03
CA PRO A 352 6.14 27.37 2.89
C PRO A 352 4.92 27.97 3.61
N ARG A 353 5.13 28.59 4.78
CA ARG A 353 4.05 29.23 5.58
C ARG A 353 3.27 30.33 4.83
N TRP A 354 3.85 30.94 3.79
CA TRP A 354 3.18 31.94 2.95
C TRP A 354 2.29 31.32 1.84
N PHE A 355 2.38 30.01 1.59
CA PHE A 355 1.66 29.37 0.49
C PHE A 355 0.15 29.28 0.81
N PRO A 356 -0.74 29.76 -0.08
CA PRO A 356 -2.18 29.78 0.20
C PRO A 356 -2.75 28.36 0.26
N TYR A 357 -3.53 28.08 1.31
CA TYR A 357 -4.14 26.77 1.56
C TYR A 357 -3.13 25.60 1.61
N ARG A 358 -1.96 25.85 2.23
CA ARG A 358 -0.83 24.89 2.30
C ARG A 358 -1.23 23.50 2.80
N GLU A 359 -2.13 23.41 3.78
CA GLU A 359 -2.48 22.16 4.47
C GLU A 359 -3.47 21.36 3.62
N ALA A 360 -4.48 22.03 3.06
CA ALA A 360 -5.42 21.42 2.12
C ALA A 360 -4.72 20.86 0.87
N VAL A 361 -3.82 21.65 0.27
CA VAL A 361 -3.04 21.23 -0.91
C VAL A 361 -2.09 20.08 -0.56
N GLN A 362 -1.40 20.14 0.58
CA GLN A 362 -0.44 19.10 0.97
C GLN A 362 -1.13 17.78 1.40
N MET A 363 -2.30 17.85 2.04
CA MET A 363 -3.13 16.67 2.34
C MET A 363 -3.65 16.01 1.06
N ALA A 364 -4.16 16.79 0.11
CA ALA A 364 -4.63 16.29 -1.18
C ALA A 364 -3.47 15.67 -2.01
N ALA A 365 -2.35 16.39 -2.14
CA ALA A 365 -1.16 15.92 -2.86
C ALA A 365 -0.60 14.62 -2.25
N THR A 366 -0.50 14.54 -0.92
CA THR A 366 -0.07 13.30 -0.23
C THR A 366 -1.02 12.14 -0.54
N SER A 367 -2.33 12.37 -0.47
CA SER A 367 -3.36 11.34 -0.68
C SER A 367 -3.43 10.82 -2.12
N LEU A 368 -3.10 11.66 -3.11
CA LEU A 368 -3.07 11.30 -4.52
C LEU A 368 -1.74 10.67 -4.94
N LEU A 369 -0.61 11.18 -4.44
CA LEU A 369 0.73 10.74 -4.82
C LEU A 369 1.26 9.56 -3.99
N MET A 370 0.52 9.10 -2.98
CA MET A 370 0.92 7.99 -2.11
C MET A 370 1.44 6.73 -2.84
N PRO A 371 0.89 6.32 -4.02
CA PRO A 371 1.45 5.20 -4.79
C PRO A 371 2.93 5.34 -5.17
N LEU A 372 3.42 6.58 -5.34
CA LEU A 372 4.81 6.88 -5.70
C LEU A 372 5.76 6.85 -4.48
N TYR A 373 5.23 6.99 -3.26
CA TYR A 373 5.99 7.13 -2.02
C TYR A 373 5.83 5.95 -1.05
N ALA A 374 4.96 4.98 -1.34
CA ALA A 374 4.72 3.80 -0.51
C ALA A 374 5.99 3.01 -0.17
N TRP A 375 7.02 3.06 -1.03
CA TRP A 375 8.34 2.47 -0.77
C TRP A 375 9.02 2.97 0.52
N ARG A 376 8.58 4.11 1.10
CA ARG A 376 9.06 4.60 2.39
C ARG A 376 8.74 3.64 3.54
N PHE A 377 7.65 2.88 3.43
CA PHE A 377 7.24 1.82 4.35
C PHE A 377 7.93 0.46 4.07
N ARG A 378 8.95 0.39 3.20
CA ARG A 378 9.59 -0.89 2.86
C ARG A 378 10.24 -1.55 4.09
N GLY A 379 9.78 -2.76 4.40
CA GLY A 379 10.35 -3.58 5.46
C GLY A 379 9.88 -3.26 6.87
N VAL A 380 8.76 -2.56 7.04
CA VAL A 380 7.94 -2.68 8.27
C VAL A 380 7.19 -4.02 8.27
N ASP A 381 6.69 -4.43 9.43
CA ASP A 381 5.93 -5.67 9.60
C ASP A 381 4.41 -5.44 9.63
N ALA A 382 3.95 -4.24 10.03
CA ALA A 382 2.58 -3.76 9.94
C ALA A 382 2.54 -2.23 9.75
N ILE A 383 1.37 -1.67 9.44
CA ILE A 383 1.14 -0.21 9.32
C ILE A 383 -0.08 0.18 10.16
N VAL A 384 -0.01 1.30 10.89
CA VAL A 384 -1.15 1.91 11.59
C VAL A 384 -1.54 3.21 10.88
N GLY A 385 -2.82 3.36 10.53
CA GLY A 385 -3.37 4.59 9.98
C GLY A 385 -4.38 5.24 10.93
N CYS A 386 -4.04 6.39 11.50
CA CYS A 386 -4.93 7.10 12.44
C CYS A 386 -5.75 8.17 11.72
N ASN A 387 -7.08 7.99 11.69
CA ASN A 387 -8.07 8.86 11.02
C ASN A 387 -7.78 9.11 9.52
N GLN A 388 -8.53 10.01 8.90
CA GLN A 388 -8.38 10.42 7.50
C GLN A 388 -7.40 11.60 7.35
N PRO A 389 -6.60 11.67 6.27
CA PRO A 389 -6.48 10.71 5.16
C PRO A 389 -5.55 9.52 5.45
N SER A 390 -5.03 9.37 6.68
CA SER A 390 -4.06 8.34 7.07
C SER A 390 -4.54 6.91 6.77
N ALA A 391 -5.83 6.62 6.92
CA ALA A 391 -6.42 5.33 6.55
C ALA A 391 -6.28 4.99 5.05
N TRP A 392 -6.52 5.97 4.16
CA TRP A 392 -6.33 5.83 2.71
C TRP A 392 -4.86 5.72 2.32
N ILE A 393 -3.99 6.45 3.04
CA ILE A 393 -2.54 6.34 2.91
C ILE A 393 -2.05 4.94 3.31
N ALA A 394 -2.55 4.39 4.43
CA ALA A 394 -2.24 3.04 4.90
C ALA A 394 -2.73 1.96 3.92
N TRP A 395 -3.97 2.07 3.39
CA TRP A 395 -4.51 1.18 2.36
C TRP A 395 -3.61 1.08 1.12
N TRP A 396 -3.06 2.22 0.66
CA TRP A 396 -2.08 2.22 -0.43
C TRP A 396 -0.74 1.61 -0.01
N ALA A 397 -0.19 2.04 1.13
CA ALA A 397 1.11 1.59 1.59
C ALA A 397 1.14 0.06 1.82
N ALA A 398 0.14 -0.48 2.52
CA ALA A 398 -0.06 -1.89 2.79
C ALA A 398 -0.12 -2.72 1.49
N ARG A 399 -0.94 -2.29 0.51
CA ARG A 399 -1.09 -3.00 -0.78
C ARG A 399 0.15 -3.00 -1.66
N LEU A 400 0.93 -1.93 -1.61
CA LEU A 400 2.11 -1.79 -2.46
C LEU A 400 3.34 -2.42 -1.81
N MET A 401 3.45 -2.36 -0.47
CA MET A 401 4.52 -2.99 0.31
C MET A 401 4.26 -4.45 0.66
N ASP A 402 3.01 -4.93 0.57
CA ASP A 402 2.60 -6.31 0.79
C ASP A 402 2.87 -6.74 2.25
N VAL A 403 2.15 -6.04 3.15
CA VAL A 403 2.12 -6.07 4.63
C VAL A 403 0.69 -5.71 5.11
N PRO A 404 0.25 -6.15 6.32
CA PRO A 404 -1.07 -5.80 6.86
C PRO A 404 -1.15 -4.36 7.40
N TYR A 405 -2.36 -3.87 7.65
CA TYR A 405 -2.60 -2.58 8.29
C TYR A 405 -3.83 -2.52 9.20
N VAL A 406 -3.66 -1.81 10.32
CA VAL A 406 -4.70 -1.46 11.29
C VAL A 406 -5.10 0.00 11.05
N VAL A 407 -6.40 0.31 11.20
CA VAL A 407 -6.88 1.70 11.16
C VAL A 407 -7.53 2.07 12.48
N TYR A 408 -7.05 3.13 13.11
CA TYR A 408 -7.64 3.72 14.30
C TYR A 408 -8.53 4.89 13.86
N LEU A 409 -9.84 4.78 14.11
CA LEU A 409 -10.81 5.85 13.86
C LEU A 409 -11.39 6.38 15.16
N ASN A 410 -11.17 7.67 15.41
CA ASN A 410 -11.86 8.39 16.48
C ASN A 410 -13.32 8.70 16.07
N GLN A 411 -13.63 8.64 14.78
CA GLN A 411 -14.90 9.05 14.17
C GLN A 411 -14.96 8.72 12.67
N PRO A 412 -16.14 8.77 12.01
CA PRO A 412 -16.25 8.82 10.56
C PRO A 412 -15.62 10.07 9.93
N ASN A 413 -15.38 10.02 8.62
CA ASN A 413 -14.93 11.17 7.84
C ASN A 413 -16.01 12.27 7.77
N ARG A 414 -15.98 13.30 8.64
CA ARG A 414 -16.98 14.40 8.67
C ARG A 414 -17.18 15.13 7.33
N LEU A 415 -16.21 15.13 6.41
CA LEU A 415 -16.37 15.74 5.07
C LEU A 415 -17.24 14.91 4.12
N VAL A 416 -17.44 13.62 4.42
CA VAL A 416 -18.28 12.68 3.64
C VAL A 416 -19.55 12.31 4.42
N TYR A 417 -19.43 12.18 5.74
CA TYR A 417 -20.46 11.77 6.68
C TYR A 417 -20.65 12.83 7.80
N PRO A 418 -21.01 14.08 7.47
CA PRO A 418 -21.21 15.15 8.47
C PRO A 418 -22.39 14.82 9.38
N ARG A 419 -22.19 15.05 10.68
CA ARG A 419 -23.19 14.87 11.76
C ARG A 419 -24.26 15.96 11.66
N ASN A 420 -25.32 15.86 12.46
CA ASN A 420 -26.41 16.85 12.42
C ASN A 420 -25.92 18.21 12.93
N ILE A 421 -25.17 18.24 14.05
CA ILE A 421 -24.59 19.47 14.57
C ILE A 421 -23.63 20.13 13.57
N ASP A 422 -22.84 19.34 12.82
CA ASP A 422 -21.84 19.87 11.89
C ASP A 422 -22.50 20.65 10.73
N ARG A 423 -23.72 20.23 10.32
CA ARG A 423 -24.54 20.89 9.30
C ARG A 423 -25.25 22.14 9.81
N GLN A 424 -25.68 22.12 11.08
CA GLN A 424 -26.38 23.25 11.72
C GLN A 424 -25.42 24.38 12.08
N THR A 425 -24.24 24.04 12.61
CA THR A 425 -23.24 25.01 13.10
C THR A 425 -22.25 25.48 12.04
N GLY A 426 -22.11 24.76 10.92
CA GLY A 426 -21.15 25.10 9.87
C GLY A 426 -19.70 24.89 10.31
N TRP A 427 -19.39 23.72 10.88
CA TRP A 427 -18.14 23.28 11.55
C TRP A 427 -16.77 23.69 10.94
N ILE A 428 -16.72 24.19 9.70
CA ILE A 428 -15.50 24.43 8.93
C ILE A 428 -14.89 25.82 9.23
N SER A 429 -14.24 25.95 10.39
CA SER A 429 -13.64 27.19 10.88
C SER A 429 -12.54 27.78 9.97
N ASN A 430 -11.56 26.97 9.53
CA ASN A 430 -10.39 27.44 8.79
C ASN A 430 -10.58 27.45 7.25
N ALA A 431 -9.91 28.38 6.57
CA ALA A 431 -9.91 28.54 5.12
C ALA A 431 -9.34 27.31 4.38
N ASP A 432 -8.29 26.66 4.90
CA ASP A 432 -7.78 25.38 4.39
C ASP A 432 -8.87 24.31 4.35
N TYR A 433 -9.58 24.11 5.45
CA TYR A 433 -10.65 23.11 5.52
C TYR A 433 -11.85 23.49 4.64
N ARG A 434 -12.12 24.79 4.42
CA ARG A 434 -13.11 25.25 3.42
C ARG A 434 -12.71 24.88 1.99
N LEU A 435 -11.44 25.05 1.61
CA LEU A 435 -10.97 24.57 0.29
C LEU A 435 -11.00 23.04 0.20
N LEU A 436 -10.52 22.33 1.23
CA LEU A 436 -10.51 20.87 1.26
C LEU A 436 -11.93 20.30 1.14
N ALA A 437 -12.90 20.86 1.86
CA ALA A 437 -14.31 20.51 1.73
C ALA A 437 -14.85 20.82 0.32
N ALA A 438 -14.53 21.98 -0.26
CA ALA A 438 -14.96 22.33 -1.62
C ALA A 438 -14.33 21.44 -2.72
N ILE A 439 -13.19 20.79 -2.45
CA ILE A 439 -12.59 19.76 -3.30
C ILE A 439 -13.30 18.41 -3.06
N VAL A 440 -13.44 17.99 -1.81
CA VAL A 440 -14.08 16.72 -1.43
C VAL A 440 -15.53 16.66 -1.90
N LEU A 441 -16.31 17.73 -1.73
CA LEU A 441 -17.72 17.79 -2.14
C LEU A 441 -17.88 17.64 -3.66
N ARG A 442 -17.02 18.28 -4.46
CA ARG A 442 -16.99 18.08 -5.93
C ARG A 442 -16.58 16.64 -6.32
N ALA A 443 -15.79 15.98 -5.48
CA ALA A 443 -15.31 14.61 -5.69
C ALA A 443 -16.05 13.54 -4.87
N THR A 444 -17.20 13.86 -4.23
CA THR A 444 -17.79 13.06 -3.14
C THR A 444 -17.90 11.56 -3.47
N ARG A 445 -18.33 11.21 -4.70
CA ARG A 445 -18.49 9.81 -5.12
C ARG A 445 -17.17 9.02 -5.10
N PHE A 446 -16.06 9.67 -5.43
CA PHE A 446 -14.71 9.07 -5.35
C PHE A 446 -14.20 9.06 -3.91
N VAL A 447 -14.35 10.17 -3.16
CA VAL A 447 -13.83 10.26 -1.78
C VAL A 447 -14.58 9.30 -0.86
N ALA A 448 -15.91 9.21 -0.94
CA ALA A 448 -16.70 8.23 -0.19
C ALA A 448 -16.38 6.78 -0.55
N TRP A 449 -16.06 6.50 -1.83
CA TRP A 449 -15.57 5.19 -2.25
C TRP A 449 -14.19 4.90 -1.64
N ALA A 450 -13.23 5.81 -1.78
CA ALA A 450 -11.85 5.67 -1.30
C ALA A 450 -11.81 5.50 0.23
N ASP A 451 -12.54 6.35 0.95
CA ASP A 451 -12.72 6.31 2.40
C ASP A 451 -13.28 4.95 2.84
N ARG A 452 -14.48 4.59 2.37
CA ARG A 452 -15.12 3.30 2.70
C ARG A 452 -14.25 2.10 2.33
N ARG A 453 -13.56 2.15 1.20
CA ARG A 453 -12.65 1.07 0.75
C ARG A 453 -11.44 0.94 1.66
N SER A 454 -10.89 2.05 2.15
CA SER A 454 -9.77 2.06 3.11
C SER A 454 -10.14 1.52 4.49
N ILE A 455 -11.37 1.78 4.96
CA ILE A 455 -11.85 1.28 6.26
C ILE A 455 -12.26 -0.19 6.16
N GLN A 456 -13.04 -0.57 5.13
CA GLN A 456 -13.53 -1.94 4.97
C GLN A 456 -12.39 -2.95 4.77
N GLU A 457 -11.29 -2.59 4.11
CA GLU A 457 -10.19 -3.51 3.80
C GLU A 457 -9.03 -3.53 4.81
N ALA A 458 -9.10 -2.79 5.92
CA ALA A 458 -8.11 -2.91 6.99
C ALA A 458 -8.14 -4.31 7.61
N ASP A 459 -7.02 -4.80 8.12
CA ASP A 459 -6.98 -6.10 8.81
C ASP A 459 -7.69 -6.01 10.18
N LEU A 460 -7.63 -4.84 10.82
CA LEU A 460 -8.39 -4.51 12.04
C LEU A 460 -8.80 -3.02 12.07
N LEU A 461 -9.89 -2.71 12.78
CA LEU A 461 -10.27 -1.35 13.17
C LEU A 461 -10.19 -1.18 14.69
N LEU A 462 -9.68 -0.03 15.12
CA LEU A 462 -9.68 0.43 16.52
C LEU A 462 -10.54 1.69 16.65
N VAL A 463 -11.27 1.85 17.75
CA VAL A 463 -12.21 2.97 17.99
C VAL A 463 -12.21 3.45 19.43
N ASN A 464 -12.45 4.75 19.63
CA ASN A 464 -12.61 5.36 20.95
C ASN A 464 -13.97 5.04 21.57
N GLY A 465 -14.09 3.94 22.29
CA GLY A 465 -15.31 3.60 23.02
C GLY A 465 -16.44 3.05 22.14
N LYS A 466 -17.35 2.34 22.80
CA LYS A 466 -18.56 1.74 22.20
C LYS A 466 -19.41 2.71 21.37
N TYR A 467 -19.56 3.99 21.78
CA TYR A 467 -20.38 4.97 21.05
C TYR A 467 -19.86 5.18 19.62
N ILE A 468 -18.55 5.42 19.46
CA ILE A 468 -17.90 5.53 18.15
C ILE A 468 -17.90 4.18 17.44
N GLY A 469 -17.67 3.07 18.14
CA GLY A 469 -17.78 1.72 17.58
C GLY A 469 -19.14 1.46 16.91
N ASP A 470 -20.25 1.84 17.55
CA ASP A 470 -21.60 1.69 17.01
C ASP A 470 -21.85 2.61 15.80
N ILE A 471 -21.28 3.80 15.77
CA ILE A 471 -21.33 4.71 14.61
C ILE A 471 -20.49 4.17 13.44
N ILE A 472 -19.26 3.72 13.70
CA ILE A 472 -18.36 3.12 12.70
C ILE A 472 -18.99 1.85 12.12
N ARG A 473 -19.58 0.98 12.94
CA ARG A 473 -20.33 -0.20 12.50
C ARG A 473 -21.48 0.19 11.56
N LYS A 474 -22.29 1.19 11.92
CA LYS A 474 -23.41 1.67 11.09
C LYS A 474 -22.94 2.24 9.74
N THR A 475 -21.93 3.11 9.75
CA THR A 475 -21.44 3.82 8.55
C THR A 475 -20.67 2.89 7.60
N TYR A 476 -19.71 2.12 8.13
CA TYR A 476 -18.78 1.34 7.31
C TYR A 476 -19.20 -0.13 7.13
N ARG A 477 -20.14 -0.64 7.95
CA ARG A 477 -20.55 -2.05 8.01
C ARG A 477 -19.36 -2.98 8.29
N LYS A 478 -18.65 -2.69 9.38
CA LYS A 478 -17.49 -3.44 9.84
C LYS A 478 -17.34 -3.31 11.35
N GLU A 479 -16.94 -4.39 12.01
CA GLU A 479 -16.63 -4.40 13.44
C GLU A 479 -15.32 -3.67 13.73
N ALA A 480 -15.21 -3.14 14.95
CA ALA A 480 -14.01 -2.53 15.49
C ALA A 480 -13.79 -2.99 16.93
N LEU A 481 -12.54 -3.14 17.32
CA LEU A 481 -12.13 -3.39 18.69
C LEU A 481 -12.14 -2.06 19.46
N ASP A 482 -12.69 -2.06 20.67
CA ASP A 482 -12.70 -0.90 21.55
C ASP A 482 -11.28 -0.65 22.09
N CYS A 483 -10.74 0.52 21.75
CA CYS A 483 -9.45 1.03 22.16
C CYS A 483 -9.70 2.48 22.60
N PRO A 484 -10.13 2.69 23.86
CA PRO A 484 -10.42 4.04 24.34
C PRO A 484 -9.15 4.88 24.38
N ALA A 485 -9.28 6.19 24.19
CA ALA A 485 -8.14 7.10 24.31
C ALA A 485 -7.66 7.18 25.78
N GLY A 486 -6.35 7.18 25.98
CA GLY A 486 -5.75 7.22 27.31
C GLY A 486 -5.61 8.63 27.87
N CYS A 487 -5.70 8.77 29.20
CA CYS A 487 -5.36 9.96 29.97
C CYS A 487 -4.30 9.64 31.05
N HIS A 488 -3.69 10.67 31.63
CA HIS A 488 -2.75 10.51 32.75
C HIS A 488 -3.50 10.40 34.09
N VAL A 489 -3.38 9.24 34.76
CA VAL A 489 -3.99 9.02 36.07
C VAL A 489 -2.93 8.98 37.16
N ALA A 490 -3.19 9.62 38.30
CA ALA A 490 -2.23 9.68 39.40
C ALA A 490 -1.92 8.27 39.95
N SER A 491 -0.63 7.96 40.11
CA SER A 491 -0.16 6.62 40.46
C SER A 491 -0.40 6.24 41.93
N SER A 492 -0.60 7.23 42.82
CA SER A 492 -1.01 7.01 44.22
C SER A 492 -1.68 8.24 44.83
N GLY A 493 -2.58 8.03 45.79
CA GLY A 493 -3.31 9.08 46.51
C GLY A 493 -4.60 9.53 45.83
N PHE A 494 -5.54 10.07 46.62
CA PHE A 494 -6.65 10.88 46.10
C PHE A 494 -6.15 12.33 45.94
N PRO A 495 -6.36 12.98 44.78
CA PRO A 495 -5.84 14.32 44.50
C PRO A 495 -6.57 15.41 45.28
N LEU A 496 -5.90 15.88 46.35
CA LEU A 496 -6.25 16.99 47.24
C LEU A 496 -7.52 16.82 48.12
N PRO A 497 -7.51 17.35 49.37
CA PRO A 497 -8.70 17.45 50.21
C PRO A 497 -9.80 18.32 49.61
N VAL A 498 -11.04 18.04 49.98
CA VAL A 498 -12.26 18.66 49.44
C VAL A 498 -12.30 20.16 49.70
N GLU A 499 -11.81 20.58 50.87
CA GLU A 499 -11.78 21.96 51.35
C GLU A 499 -11.01 22.90 50.43
N SER A 500 -10.08 22.38 49.61
CA SER A 500 -9.27 23.16 48.67
C SER A 500 -10.02 23.58 47.40
N ARG A 501 -11.21 23.03 47.11
CA ARG A 501 -11.86 23.13 45.78
C ARG A 501 -13.01 24.15 45.67
N PHE A 502 -13.58 24.62 46.78
CA PHE A 502 -14.94 25.19 46.79
C PHE A 502 -15.01 26.73 46.60
N SER A 503 -14.82 27.17 45.34
CA SER A 503 -15.01 28.57 44.91
C SER A 503 -15.58 28.79 43.47
N GLY A 504 -16.55 27.95 43.00
CA GLY A 504 -17.23 28.08 41.67
C GLY A 504 -18.49 27.21 41.49
N GLY A 505 -19.52 27.43 40.63
CA GLY A 505 -19.97 28.46 39.63
C GLY A 505 -21.32 27.97 39.00
N LEU A 506 -22.30 28.70 38.40
CA LEU A 506 -22.59 30.09 37.98
C LEU A 506 -24.15 30.35 37.87
N THR A 507 -24.66 31.59 37.70
CA THR A 507 -26.10 32.02 37.58
C THR A 507 -27.13 31.39 38.54
N GLU A 508 -27.86 30.34 38.15
CA GLU A 508 -28.84 29.66 39.00
C GLU A 508 -28.14 28.99 40.19
N VAL A 509 -26.92 28.51 39.94
CA VAL A 509 -25.98 28.11 40.99
C VAL A 509 -25.53 29.32 41.81
N ARG A 510 -25.31 30.52 41.22
CA ARG A 510 -24.96 31.75 41.97
C ARG A 510 -26.07 32.24 42.90
N ASN A 511 -27.34 32.08 42.54
CA ASN A 511 -28.48 32.39 43.40
C ASN A 511 -28.43 31.60 44.73
N LYS A 512 -27.75 30.45 44.73
CA LYS A 512 -27.55 29.57 45.89
C LYS A 512 -26.13 29.63 46.48
N HIS A 513 -25.13 29.91 45.64
CA HIS A 513 -23.70 29.98 45.95
C HIS A 513 -23.09 31.29 45.40
N PRO A 514 -23.21 32.44 46.08
CA PRO A 514 -22.85 33.74 45.48
C PRO A 514 -21.35 33.93 45.15
N ARG A 515 -20.45 33.26 45.90
CA ARG A 515 -18.97 33.37 45.78
C ARG A 515 -18.38 32.53 44.64
N ALA A 516 -19.13 32.33 43.55
CA ALA A 516 -18.91 31.23 42.63
C ALA A 516 -18.53 31.70 41.21
N GLN A 517 -17.32 31.38 40.79
CA GLN A 517 -16.74 31.65 39.48
C GLN A 517 -16.73 30.41 38.57
N LEU A 518 -16.82 30.62 37.25
CA LEU A 518 -16.56 29.64 36.20
C LEU A 518 -15.22 29.96 35.54
N VAL A 519 -14.31 29.01 35.48
CA VAL A 519 -13.00 29.17 34.84
C VAL A 519 -13.02 28.57 33.44
N ILE A 520 -12.62 29.36 32.43
CA ILE A 520 -12.61 28.95 31.02
C ILE A 520 -11.18 29.09 30.48
N PRO A 521 -10.40 27.99 30.42
CA PRO A 521 -9.13 27.95 29.71
C PRO A 521 -9.34 27.82 28.19
N GLY A 522 -8.33 28.21 27.42
CA GLY A 522 -8.29 28.11 25.96
C GLY A 522 -8.31 29.47 25.23
N PRO A 523 -7.88 29.50 23.96
CA PRO A 523 -7.79 30.74 23.19
C PRO A 523 -9.17 31.35 22.90
N ALA A 524 -9.23 32.69 22.85
CA ALA A 524 -10.44 33.41 22.49
C ALA A 524 -10.95 33.03 21.08
N THR A 525 -12.26 32.83 20.96
CA THR A 525 -12.94 32.48 19.71
C THR A 525 -13.85 33.63 19.26
N SER A 526 -14.46 33.49 18.07
CA SER A 526 -15.53 34.37 17.61
C SER A 526 -16.69 34.52 18.60
N HIS A 527 -16.96 33.49 19.42
CA HIS A 527 -18.04 33.50 20.40
C HIS A 527 -17.64 34.16 21.73
N THR A 528 -16.34 34.29 22.04
CA THR A 528 -15.86 34.87 23.30
C THR A 528 -16.28 36.33 23.47
N ALA A 529 -16.43 37.09 22.37
CA ALA A 529 -16.97 38.44 22.42
C ALA A 529 -18.46 38.44 22.84
N SER A 530 -19.29 37.66 22.15
CA SER A 530 -20.72 37.53 22.45
C SER A 530 -21.00 37.00 23.87
N LEU A 531 -20.17 36.06 24.35
CA LEU A 531 -20.26 35.56 25.73
C LEU A 531 -19.97 36.66 26.75
N LYS A 532 -18.98 37.54 26.50
CA LYS A 532 -18.71 38.68 27.39
C LYS A 532 -19.84 39.72 27.37
N THR A 533 -20.45 39.99 26.21
CA THR A 533 -21.65 40.84 26.13
C THR A 533 -22.81 40.24 26.94
N LEU A 534 -23.10 38.95 26.78
CA LEU A 534 -24.15 38.26 27.54
C LEU A 534 -23.90 38.27 29.05
N LEU A 535 -22.63 38.13 29.49
CA LEU A 535 -22.28 38.21 30.91
C LEU A 535 -22.53 39.61 31.49
N ALA A 536 -22.21 40.67 30.74
CA ALA A 536 -22.52 42.04 31.15
C ALA A 536 -24.03 42.32 31.19
N GLU A 537 -24.79 41.80 30.21
CA GLU A 537 -26.27 41.88 30.18
C GLU A 537 -26.92 41.14 31.37
N LEU A 538 -26.28 40.08 31.86
CA LEU A 538 -26.71 39.31 33.04
C LEU A 538 -26.11 39.82 34.37
N GLY A 539 -25.20 40.81 34.35
CA GLY A 539 -24.51 41.34 35.53
C GLY A 539 -23.54 40.35 36.19
N MET A 540 -22.77 39.60 35.39
CA MET A 540 -21.95 38.46 35.84
C MET A 540 -20.49 38.48 35.38
N ASP A 541 -19.96 39.67 35.06
CA ASP A 541 -18.55 39.88 34.66
C ASP A 541 -17.54 39.39 35.71
N ASP A 542 -17.93 39.39 36.99
CA ASP A 542 -17.14 38.91 38.12
C ASP A 542 -17.13 37.39 38.30
N ALA A 543 -17.99 36.68 37.56
CA ALA A 543 -18.22 35.25 37.70
C ALA A 543 -17.60 34.38 36.58
N VAL A 544 -16.96 34.95 35.56
CA VAL A 544 -16.27 34.14 34.52
C VAL A 544 -14.83 34.59 34.28
N LEU A 545 -13.89 33.70 34.60
CA LEU A 545 -12.47 33.90 34.35
C LEU A 545 -12.06 33.25 33.03
N PHE A 546 -11.94 34.06 31.98
CA PHE A 546 -11.35 33.66 30.70
C PHE A 546 -9.82 33.75 30.78
N LEU A 547 -9.15 32.61 30.94
CA LEU A 547 -7.68 32.59 31.14
C LEU A 547 -6.88 32.78 29.84
N GLY A 548 -7.46 32.44 28.69
CA GLY A 548 -6.71 32.37 27.44
C GLY A 548 -5.97 31.02 27.27
N PRO A 549 -5.04 30.91 26.31
CA PRO A 549 -4.24 29.71 26.15
C PRO A 549 -3.27 29.54 27.34
N ILE A 550 -3.21 28.32 27.88
CA ILE A 550 -2.37 27.93 29.02
C ILE A 550 -1.53 26.70 28.63
N SER A 551 -0.53 26.37 29.46
CA SER A 551 0.25 25.14 29.36
C SER A 551 -0.52 23.91 29.85
N GLU A 552 0.01 22.72 29.57
CA GLU A 552 -0.54 21.46 30.06
C GLU A 552 -0.49 21.39 31.60
N ASP A 553 0.63 21.76 32.22
CA ASP A 553 0.78 21.75 33.69
C ASP A 553 -0.23 22.69 34.38
N GLU A 554 -0.51 23.84 33.79
CA GLU A 554 -1.58 24.75 34.25
C GLU A 554 -2.97 24.13 34.08
N LEU A 555 -3.25 23.44 32.97
CA LEU A 555 -4.53 22.74 32.75
C LEU A 555 -4.72 21.60 33.76
N GLN A 556 -3.68 20.81 34.02
CA GLN A 556 -3.69 19.75 35.03
C GLN A 556 -3.93 20.34 36.44
N SER A 557 -3.33 21.50 36.74
CA SER A 557 -3.55 22.23 38.00
C SER A 557 -4.98 22.78 38.12
N LEU A 558 -5.58 23.26 37.03
CA LEU A 558 -6.97 23.72 37.00
C LEU A 558 -7.97 22.58 37.21
N TYR A 559 -7.69 21.39 36.68
CA TYR A 559 -8.47 20.20 37.00
C TYR A 559 -8.36 19.88 38.50
N GLU A 560 -7.16 19.82 39.08
CA GLU A 560 -6.97 19.50 40.51
C GLU A 560 -7.64 20.51 41.47
N GLY A 561 -7.71 21.79 41.08
CA GLY A 561 -8.38 22.83 41.86
C GLY A 561 -9.91 22.90 41.73
N ALA A 562 -10.53 22.17 40.79
CA ALA A 562 -11.96 22.30 40.49
C ALA A 562 -12.86 21.49 41.44
N ALA A 563 -13.93 22.10 41.96
CA ALA A 563 -14.98 21.37 42.68
C ALA A 563 -15.84 20.51 41.74
N VAL A 564 -16.12 20.99 40.53
CA VAL A 564 -16.94 20.30 39.52
C VAL A 564 -16.38 20.66 38.14
N TYR A 565 -16.20 19.67 37.27
CA TYR A 565 -15.90 19.92 35.85
C TYR A 565 -17.21 19.91 35.05
N VAL A 566 -17.43 20.94 34.25
CA VAL A 566 -18.64 21.08 33.43
C VAL A 566 -18.30 20.86 31.95
N TYR A 567 -18.97 19.90 31.31
CA TYR A 567 -18.75 19.53 29.92
C TYR A 567 -20.01 19.71 29.05
N PRO A 568 -20.35 20.95 28.67
CA PRO A 568 -21.62 21.29 28.01
C PRO A 568 -21.63 21.01 26.49
N ALA A 569 -20.80 20.10 25.97
CA ALA A 569 -20.73 19.79 24.54
C ALA A 569 -21.71 18.65 24.15
N PRO A 570 -22.78 18.91 23.37
CA PRO A 570 -23.87 17.94 23.17
C PRO A 570 -23.54 16.80 22.21
N GLU A 571 -22.77 17.05 21.14
CA GLU A 571 -22.32 16.02 20.18
C GLU A 571 -20.78 16.01 20.12
N GLU A 572 -20.13 15.56 21.19
CA GLU A 572 -18.69 15.22 21.17
C GLU A 572 -18.47 13.70 21.03
N ASP A 573 -17.42 13.33 20.29
CA ASP A 573 -17.15 11.95 19.91
C ASP A 573 -16.72 11.05 21.09
N PHE A 574 -15.95 11.56 22.06
CA PHE A 574 -15.48 10.78 23.23
C PHE A 574 -15.48 11.55 24.57
N GLY A 575 -15.03 12.81 24.56
CA GLY A 575 -14.95 13.64 25.77
C GLY A 575 -13.68 13.42 26.60
N MET A 576 -12.53 13.84 26.08
CA MET A 576 -11.23 13.72 26.77
C MET A 576 -11.20 14.44 28.13
N GLY A 577 -11.64 15.70 28.18
CA GLY A 577 -11.68 16.48 29.43
C GLY A 577 -12.55 15.88 30.54
N VAL A 578 -13.51 15.03 30.18
CA VAL A 578 -14.28 14.22 31.15
C VAL A 578 -13.35 13.22 31.85
N ILE A 579 -12.61 12.39 31.11
CA ILE A 579 -11.71 11.42 31.74
C ILE A 579 -10.46 12.06 32.39
N GLU A 580 -10.01 13.23 31.92
CA GLU A 580 -8.92 13.99 32.54
C GLU A 580 -9.34 14.55 33.91
N SER A 581 -10.47 15.25 34.00
CA SER A 581 -10.99 15.76 35.28
C SER A 581 -11.35 14.63 36.26
N MET A 582 -11.92 13.52 35.77
CA MET A 582 -12.15 12.33 36.58
C MET A 582 -10.84 11.67 37.05
N ALA A 583 -9.75 11.71 36.26
CA ALA A 583 -8.42 11.28 36.67
C ALA A 583 -7.78 12.20 37.74
N LYS A 584 -8.29 13.42 37.89
CA LYS A 584 -8.04 14.31 39.04
C LYS A 584 -9.11 14.22 40.13
N GLY A 585 -9.91 13.15 40.14
CA GLY A 585 -10.92 12.91 41.18
C GLY A 585 -11.96 14.03 41.28
N VAL A 586 -12.22 14.75 40.19
CA VAL A 586 -13.25 15.79 40.11
C VAL A 586 -14.53 15.17 39.56
N PRO A 587 -15.70 15.39 40.20
CA PRO A 587 -16.96 14.94 39.64
C PRO A 587 -17.34 15.79 38.42
N VAL A 588 -17.85 15.12 37.37
CA VAL A 588 -18.22 15.77 36.11
C VAL A 588 -19.73 15.98 36.03
N VAL A 589 -20.16 17.12 35.47
CA VAL A 589 -21.51 17.31 34.92
C VAL A 589 -21.40 17.42 33.40
N ALA A 590 -22.12 16.58 32.67
CA ALA A 590 -22.12 16.53 31.21
C ALA A 590 -23.52 16.19 30.67
N TRP A 591 -23.75 16.34 29.37
CA TRP A 591 -25.00 15.89 28.74
C TRP A 591 -25.06 14.36 28.64
N ASN A 592 -26.26 13.78 28.79
CA ASN A 592 -26.60 12.38 28.54
C ASN A 592 -26.64 12.07 27.02
N GLN A 593 -25.62 12.51 26.30
CA GLN A 593 -25.51 12.45 24.84
C GLN A 593 -24.07 12.15 24.42
N ALA A 594 -23.92 11.37 23.33
CA ALA A 594 -22.65 11.09 22.67
C ALA A 594 -21.54 10.52 23.60
N GLY A 595 -20.27 10.90 23.39
CA GLY A 595 -19.10 10.37 24.12
C GLY A 595 -19.22 10.29 25.65
N PRO A 596 -19.70 11.35 26.33
CA PRO A 596 -20.00 11.35 27.77
C PRO A 596 -20.78 10.15 28.30
N THR A 597 -21.68 9.54 27.50
CA THR A 597 -22.44 8.33 27.89
C THR A 597 -21.60 7.05 28.03
N VAL A 598 -20.33 7.10 27.62
CA VAL A 598 -19.33 6.02 27.75
C VAL A 598 -18.28 6.36 28.81
N THR A 599 -17.92 7.64 28.94
CA THR A 599 -16.86 8.11 29.85
C THR A 599 -17.36 8.41 31.26
N VAL A 600 -18.61 8.86 31.45
CA VAL A 600 -19.25 8.97 32.77
C VAL A 600 -20.06 7.70 33.06
N ALA A 601 -19.79 7.03 34.18
CA ALA A 601 -20.56 5.89 34.67
C ALA A 601 -21.52 6.28 35.80
N THR A 602 -22.44 5.37 36.14
CA THR A 602 -23.41 5.56 37.23
C THR A 602 -22.72 5.94 38.53
N GLY A 603 -22.99 7.15 39.01
CA GLY A 603 -22.42 7.68 40.26
C GLY A 603 -20.99 8.21 40.16
N THR A 604 -20.38 8.31 38.97
CA THR A 604 -19.06 8.95 38.78
C THR A 604 -19.17 10.42 38.30
N GLY A 605 -20.39 10.95 38.26
CA GLY A 605 -20.74 12.28 37.76
C GLY A 605 -22.26 12.39 37.60
N HIS A 606 -22.71 13.49 37.00
CA HIS A 606 -24.10 13.72 36.60
C HIS A 606 -24.19 13.79 35.06
N LEU A 607 -25.02 12.91 34.48
CA LEU A 607 -25.41 12.99 33.07
C LEU A 607 -26.79 13.65 33.01
N ALA A 608 -26.83 14.94 32.67
CA ALA A 608 -28.07 15.71 32.57
C ALA A 608 -28.77 15.47 31.23
N GLU A 609 -30.10 15.51 31.20
CA GLU A 609 -30.85 15.29 29.96
C GLU A 609 -30.51 16.33 28.88
N PRO A 610 -30.41 15.95 27.59
CA PRO A 610 -29.75 16.78 26.59
C PRO A 610 -30.44 18.13 26.35
N LEU A 611 -29.69 19.21 26.60
CA LEU A 611 -30.12 20.61 26.55
C LEU A 611 -31.10 21.04 27.66
N ASP A 612 -31.38 20.20 28.66
CA ASP A 612 -32.07 20.63 29.89
C ASP A 612 -31.10 21.40 30.81
N VAL A 613 -31.16 22.72 30.72
CA VAL A 613 -30.32 23.63 31.51
C VAL A 613 -30.61 23.50 33.01
N SER A 614 -31.84 23.17 33.42
CA SER A 614 -32.24 23.07 34.82
C SER A 614 -31.75 21.79 35.47
N ASP A 615 -31.81 20.65 34.79
CA ASP A 615 -31.16 19.40 35.25
C ASP A 615 -29.63 19.55 35.29
N TYR A 616 -29.04 20.20 34.28
CA TYR A 616 -27.61 20.49 34.26
C TYR A 616 -27.19 21.39 35.44
N ALA A 617 -27.96 22.45 35.74
CA ALA A 617 -27.74 23.30 36.90
C ALA A 617 -27.94 22.55 38.23
N ALA A 618 -28.99 21.72 38.34
CA ALA A 618 -29.25 20.88 39.52
C ALA A 618 -28.11 19.88 39.79
N GLY A 619 -27.50 19.32 38.73
CA GLY A 619 -26.31 18.48 38.82
C GLY A 619 -25.12 19.21 39.45
N ILE A 620 -24.84 20.45 39.01
CA ILE A 620 -23.77 21.28 39.58
C ILE A 620 -24.10 21.66 41.04
N ILE A 621 -25.32 22.16 41.28
CA ILE A 621 -25.79 22.58 42.61
C ILE A 621 -25.63 21.46 43.64
N ARG A 622 -26.06 20.24 43.32
CA ARG A 622 -25.98 19.09 44.24
C ARG A 622 -24.53 18.77 44.63
N LEU A 623 -23.61 18.82 43.67
CA LEU A 623 -22.18 18.60 43.88
C LEU A 623 -21.47 19.76 44.61
N LEU A 624 -22.08 20.94 44.71
CA LEU A 624 -21.58 22.08 45.49
C LEU A 624 -22.23 22.21 46.87
N ASP A 625 -23.48 21.77 47.02
CA ASP A 625 -24.21 21.75 48.30
C ASP A 625 -23.62 20.72 49.28
N SER A 626 -23.09 19.61 48.76
CA SER A 626 -22.68 18.45 49.55
C SER A 626 -21.21 18.08 49.29
N PRO A 627 -20.26 18.62 50.07
CA PRO A 627 -18.84 18.25 50.00
C PRO A 627 -18.60 16.74 50.13
N ALA A 628 -19.42 16.03 50.93
CA ALA A 628 -19.34 14.58 51.07
C ALA A 628 -19.83 13.81 49.82
N GLU A 629 -20.89 14.28 49.15
CA GLU A 629 -21.30 13.70 47.86
C GLU A 629 -20.28 14.01 46.76
N ASN A 630 -19.72 15.22 46.76
CA ASN A 630 -18.64 15.63 45.86
C ASN A 630 -17.45 14.68 45.97
N GLN A 631 -16.93 14.48 47.19
CA GLN A 631 -15.81 13.58 47.47
C GLN A 631 -16.13 12.14 47.04
N ALA A 632 -17.24 11.57 47.51
CA ALA A 632 -17.59 10.19 47.20
C ALA A 632 -17.83 9.98 45.68
N THR A 633 -18.27 11.01 44.96
CA THR A 633 -18.40 10.98 43.49
C THR A 633 -17.05 11.10 42.81
N GLY A 634 -16.16 11.97 43.30
CA GLY A 634 -14.78 12.12 42.87
C GLY A 634 -13.93 10.86 43.07
N GLU A 635 -14.09 10.16 44.18
CA GLU A 635 -13.40 8.89 44.48
C GLU A 635 -13.84 7.78 43.49
N ARG A 636 -15.15 7.68 43.21
CA ARG A 636 -15.68 6.76 42.19
C ARG A 636 -15.25 7.17 40.78
N ALA A 637 -15.17 8.47 40.50
CA ALA A 637 -14.67 9.01 39.23
C ALA A 637 -13.19 8.66 39.01
N PHE A 638 -12.35 8.84 40.02
CA PHE A 638 -10.93 8.47 39.99
C PHE A 638 -10.75 6.95 39.79
N ALA A 639 -11.48 6.13 40.54
CA ALA A 639 -11.45 4.67 40.39
C ALA A 639 -11.89 4.20 39.00
N TRP A 640 -12.82 4.92 38.35
CA TRP A 640 -13.26 4.67 36.98
C TRP A 640 -12.26 5.17 35.93
N ALA A 641 -11.67 6.36 36.13
CA ALA A 641 -10.69 6.96 35.23
C ALA A 641 -9.46 6.07 34.99
N ARG A 642 -9.05 5.28 36.00
CA ARG A 642 -8.00 4.24 35.88
C ARG A 642 -8.26 3.17 34.79
N ARG A 643 -9.46 3.09 34.23
CA ARG A 643 -9.77 2.23 33.06
C ARG A 643 -9.34 2.84 31.73
N PHE A 644 -8.99 4.12 31.72
CA PHE A 644 -8.54 4.93 30.58
C PHE A 644 -7.08 5.35 30.76
N ASP A 645 -6.28 4.60 31.53
CA ASP A 645 -4.87 4.91 31.71
C ASP A 645 -4.07 4.77 30.40
N TRP A 646 -3.04 5.60 30.24
CA TRP A 646 -2.20 5.66 29.04
C TRP A 646 -1.44 4.36 28.74
N GLU A 647 -0.93 3.66 29.76
CA GLU A 647 -0.24 2.37 29.54
C GLU A 647 -1.23 1.32 29.00
N ARG A 648 -2.44 1.28 29.55
CA ARG A 648 -3.52 0.38 29.10
C ARG A 648 -3.97 0.67 27.67
N HIS A 649 -3.95 1.93 27.24
CA HIS A 649 -4.19 2.32 25.85
C HIS A 649 -3.09 1.77 24.92
N ILE A 650 -1.82 1.87 25.34
CA ILE A 650 -0.68 1.31 24.60
C ILE A 650 -0.76 -0.22 24.52
N ASP A 651 -1.03 -0.92 25.62
CA ASP A 651 -1.15 -2.39 25.67
C ASP A 651 -2.13 -2.90 24.60
N VAL A 652 -3.35 -2.35 24.59
CA VAL A 652 -4.42 -2.74 23.64
C VAL A 652 -4.03 -2.43 22.19
N LEU A 653 -3.37 -1.29 21.95
CA LEU A 653 -2.89 -0.89 20.63
C LEU A 653 -1.75 -1.78 20.13
N GLU A 654 -0.78 -2.12 20.99
CA GLU A 654 0.35 -2.97 20.62
C GLU A 654 -0.07 -4.44 20.42
N GLU A 655 -0.85 -5.03 21.34
CA GLU A 655 -1.37 -6.40 21.19
C GLU A 655 -2.15 -6.54 19.87
N ALA A 656 -3.08 -5.63 19.60
CA ALA A 656 -3.88 -5.60 18.38
C ALA A 656 -3.05 -5.51 17.09
N VAL A 657 -1.96 -4.72 17.09
CA VAL A 657 -1.09 -4.56 15.91
C VAL A 657 -0.14 -5.76 15.76
N LEU A 658 0.37 -6.30 16.86
CA LEU A 658 1.24 -7.48 16.86
C LEU A 658 0.49 -8.74 16.39
N ASP A 659 -0.74 -8.96 16.84
CA ASP A 659 -1.53 -10.12 16.42
C ASP A 659 -1.96 -10.06 14.96
N VAL A 660 -2.30 -8.88 14.45
CA VAL A 660 -2.50 -8.65 13.00
C VAL A 660 -1.22 -8.97 12.20
N ALA A 661 -0.04 -8.57 12.70
CA ALA A 661 1.23 -8.89 12.05
C ALA A 661 1.54 -10.41 12.09
N ARG A 662 1.34 -11.06 13.25
CA ARG A 662 1.53 -12.51 13.47
C ARG A 662 0.61 -13.32 12.57
N ALA A 663 -0.69 -13.00 12.55
CA ALA A 663 -1.68 -13.69 11.72
C ALA A 663 -1.35 -13.60 10.22
N HIS A 664 -0.93 -12.43 9.74
CA HIS A 664 -0.50 -12.26 8.35
C HIS A 664 0.77 -13.07 8.01
N GLU A 665 1.73 -13.20 8.94
CA GLU A 665 2.90 -14.08 8.75
C GLU A 665 2.55 -15.57 8.86
N GLN A 666 1.58 -15.97 9.69
CA GLN A 666 1.10 -17.34 9.78
C GLN A 666 0.33 -17.77 8.52
N VAL A 667 -0.58 -16.94 7.99
CA VAL A 667 -1.26 -17.19 6.71
C VAL A 667 -0.26 -17.30 5.56
N ALA A 668 0.83 -16.51 5.60
CA ALA A 668 1.92 -16.64 4.64
C ALA A 668 2.73 -17.94 4.78
N LEU A 669 2.81 -18.50 5.99
CA LEU A 669 3.47 -19.78 6.27
C LEU A 669 2.60 -20.97 5.84
N GLU A 670 1.32 -20.96 6.20
CA GLU A 670 0.36 -22.02 5.89
C GLU A 670 0.17 -22.19 4.37
N ALA A 671 0.00 -21.08 3.65
CA ALA A 671 -0.07 -21.06 2.18
C ALA A 671 1.21 -21.55 1.49
N ALA A 672 2.34 -21.59 2.20
CA ALA A 672 3.59 -22.16 1.73
C ALA A 672 3.80 -23.64 2.15
N THR A 673 2.98 -24.18 3.05
CA THR A 673 3.06 -25.59 3.48
C THR A 673 2.02 -26.52 2.85
N ALA A 674 0.97 -25.96 2.25
CA ALA A 674 -0.07 -26.68 1.49
C ALA A 674 0.34 -27.00 0.03
#